data_AF-A0A1J4Z3D6-F1
#
_entry.id   AF-A0A1J4Z3D6-F1
#
_cell.length_a   1.000
_cell.length_b   1.000
_cell.length_c   1.000
_cell.angle_alpha   90.00
_cell.angle_beta   90.00
_cell.angle_gamma   90.00
#
_symmetry.space_group_name_H-M   'P 1'
#
loop_
_entity.id
_entity.type
_entity.pdbx_description
1 polymer ?
#
loop_
_entity_poly.entity_id
_entity_poly.type
_entity_poly.pdbx_seq_one_letter_code
_entity_poly.pdbx_strand_id
1 'polypeptide(L)'
;MIKEFEDIRYKFEEQKVRYTSISNKFSFEDKKKIIETILEEDIWAYFQLAVEILFEFCSDTKEYINLLERTYNKIKNDMASAPFFEMLIRIGKEKPSIGLAIYKEINQNSNSDELKTISGLILGGYSIKENNLLNKLIGERKIEYPLTNLTLKAILVKYENENAIPEEVKSFIEYVSNSEEEKHLRELMNLCIFLYKLDNNYFYDIIKKIMEKKNSRVNEMIFIRCKRLNFSSKQFIELAELTKDCDEHALNELMHSFIDYPEEVENISELFIYWVNKNLEFKIINFDWTLKELAKKNKKFIEYFIDNYSKIQTEKLSYFHLFPRMFERLASEDISFAIKILIIKKVWEKDLRLFFELVSKIIGDIYKLSDKNKAFDLFLPLANVIESISEGSDFVNYDKDNFNKIIQTKNFDELINYVNYLLDALRFRKNKYNFEEIDKSLEEFKELNYVVKTTLDKIKKEKRYSPLFWLGEQERDKELKKAYLEELNQYLNLTSDIVNEECSENNRSLINNLSDESGFFDVFSEVLFINKFVVLKSKYSLVIEPKIPNKRGYSDLLVQNKQRKFFFEVKNSKTDRNLSLDNGAVLIKNRVDKIIKEKSKQFFDEKTFKEMEDGKRTDLYFIVIDADNSTIDEYMIANSFFGSLAYQFYRNNKTGETTEPQLVRNDDAIAKDKKIVSGLIYFKKQLINKDGKIKFILVGDIIVNPYAVNQPTKEEVEELKKILFSA
;
A
#
# COMPACT_ATOMS: atom_id res chain seq x y z
N MET A 1 19.77 -49.01 28.01
CA MET A 1 20.80 -48.01 28.35
C MET A 1 20.31 -46.60 28.07
N ILE A 2 20.01 -46.22 26.82
CA ILE A 2 19.32 -44.94 26.53
C ILE A 2 17.96 -44.82 27.27
N LYS A 3 17.30 -45.96 27.53
CA LYS A 3 16.08 -46.04 28.37
C LYS A 3 16.21 -45.38 29.75
N GLU A 4 17.41 -45.28 30.34
CA GLU A 4 17.60 -44.59 31.62
C GLU A 4 17.52 -43.06 31.52
N PHE A 5 17.40 -42.54 30.30
CA PHE A 5 17.28 -41.12 29.96
C PHE A 5 15.97 -40.84 29.20
N GLU A 6 15.10 -41.83 28.96
CA GLU A 6 13.86 -41.68 28.17
C GLU A 6 12.94 -40.58 28.72
N ASP A 7 12.85 -40.46 30.04
CA ASP A 7 12.03 -39.48 30.75
C ASP A 7 12.58 -38.04 30.70
N ILE A 8 13.85 -37.88 30.32
CA ILE A 8 14.56 -36.59 30.25
C ILE A 8 15.07 -36.27 28.84
N ARG A 9 14.40 -36.82 27.83
CA ARG A 9 14.65 -36.51 26.42
C ARG A 9 14.50 -35.00 26.16
N TYR A 10 15.43 -34.42 25.40
CA TYR A 10 15.56 -32.98 25.11
C TYR A 10 15.80 -32.05 26.32
N LYS A 11 16.02 -32.60 27.53
CA LYS A 11 16.28 -31.82 28.73
C LYS A 11 17.77 -31.78 29.04
N PHE A 12 18.48 -30.83 28.45
CA PHE A 12 19.95 -30.83 28.38
C PHE A 12 20.59 -30.86 29.78
N GLU A 13 20.22 -29.95 30.68
CA GLU A 13 20.77 -29.91 32.04
C GLU A 13 20.42 -31.17 32.87
N GLU A 14 19.19 -31.69 32.75
CA GLU A 14 18.79 -32.92 33.46
C GLU A 14 19.60 -34.12 32.98
N GLN A 15 19.92 -34.21 31.68
CA GLN A 15 20.78 -35.26 31.14
C GLN A 15 22.20 -35.22 31.71
N LYS A 16 22.78 -34.02 31.83
CA LYS A 16 24.11 -33.83 32.44
C LYS A 16 24.14 -34.28 33.90
N VAL A 17 23.17 -33.82 34.70
CA VAL A 17 23.05 -34.19 36.11
C VAL A 17 22.85 -35.70 36.26
N ARG A 18 21.93 -36.26 35.47
CA ARG A 18 21.66 -37.70 35.47
C ARG A 18 22.91 -38.49 35.13
N TYR A 19 23.56 -38.19 34.00
CA TYR A 19 24.77 -38.89 33.57
C TYR A 19 25.87 -38.84 34.63
N THR A 20 26.13 -37.67 35.20
CA THR A 20 27.14 -37.51 36.26
C THR A 20 26.87 -38.41 37.47
N SER A 21 25.59 -38.65 37.81
CA SER A 21 25.21 -39.52 38.94
C SER A 21 25.35 -41.03 38.67
N ILE A 22 25.40 -41.45 37.41
CA ILE A 22 25.41 -42.87 37.02
C ILE A 22 26.56 -43.26 36.10
N SER A 23 27.45 -42.34 35.72
CA SER A 23 28.51 -42.55 34.72
C SER A 23 29.44 -43.72 35.06
N ASN A 24 29.68 -43.95 36.35
CA ASN A 24 30.49 -45.06 36.87
C ASN A 24 29.85 -46.45 36.66
N LYS A 25 28.55 -46.51 36.33
CA LYS A 25 27.82 -47.77 36.07
C LYS A 25 28.00 -48.28 34.65
N PHE A 26 28.50 -47.44 33.74
CA PHE A 26 28.67 -47.80 32.34
C PHE A 26 30.12 -48.15 32.04
N SER A 27 30.34 -49.29 31.37
CA SER A 27 31.66 -49.62 30.85
C SER A 27 32.04 -48.68 29.70
N PHE A 28 33.31 -48.72 29.30
CA PHE A 28 33.80 -47.97 28.16
C PHE A 28 33.05 -48.32 26.86
N GLU A 29 32.82 -49.60 26.60
CA GLU A 29 32.08 -50.06 25.42
C GLU A 29 30.61 -49.66 25.46
N ASP A 30 29.99 -49.64 26.65
CA ASP A 30 28.62 -49.16 26.80
C ASP A 30 28.49 -47.69 26.42
N LYS A 31 29.43 -46.85 26.88
CA LYS A 31 29.49 -45.41 26.58
C LYS A 31 29.66 -45.15 25.09
N LYS A 32 30.54 -45.90 24.43
CA LYS A 32 30.77 -45.82 22.99
C LYS A 32 29.50 -46.19 22.21
N LYS A 33 28.88 -47.32 22.55
CA LYS A 33 27.64 -47.76 21.91
C LYS A 33 26.50 -46.75 22.08
N ILE A 34 26.42 -46.08 23.25
CA ILE A 34 25.46 -45.00 23.48
C ILE A 34 25.68 -43.85 22.51
N ILE A 35 26.91 -43.35 22.35
CA ILE A 35 27.18 -42.27 21.39
C ILE A 35 26.84 -42.72 19.97
N GLU A 36 27.24 -43.92 19.57
CA GLU A 36 26.93 -44.44 18.22
C GLU A 36 25.43 -44.52 17.96
N THR A 37 24.65 -44.98 18.95
CA THR A 37 23.17 -45.01 18.83
C THR A 37 22.60 -43.59 18.76
N ILE A 38 23.07 -42.64 19.57
CA ILE A 38 22.63 -41.23 19.49
C ILE A 38 22.98 -40.60 18.14
N LEU A 39 24.14 -40.95 17.58
CA LEU A 39 24.59 -40.52 16.26
C LEU A 39 23.90 -41.25 15.11
N GLU A 40 23.20 -42.36 15.32
CA GLU A 40 22.38 -43.01 14.30
C GLU A 40 20.93 -42.56 14.36
N GLU A 41 20.43 -42.27 15.55
CA GLU A 41 19.09 -41.76 15.81
C GLU A 41 19.06 -40.20 15.81
N ASP A 42 18.19 -39.63 16.64
CA ASP A 42 18.03 -38.21 16.86
C ASP A 42 19.07 -37.69 17.87
N ILE A 43 20.12 -37.04 17.36
CA ILE A 43 21.20 -36.48 18.18
C ILE A 43 20.67 -35.46 19.21
N TRP A 44 19.63 -34.70 18.88
CA TRP A 44 19.10 -33.64 19.72
C TRP A 44 18.35 -34.17 20.94
N ALA A 45 17.80 -35.38 20.84
CA ALA A 45 17.12 -36.07 21.94
C ALA A 45 18.02 -36.24 23.17
N TYR A 46 19.32 -36.49 22.93
CA TYR A 46 20.29 -36.85 23.95
C TYR A 46 21.63 -36.10 23.77
N PHE A 47 21.59 -34.89 23.22
CA PHE A 47 22.79 -34.18 22.80
C PHE A 47 23.74 -33.89 23.96
N GLN A 48 23.21 -33.42 25.10
CA GLN A 48 24.05 -33.16 26.28
C GLN A 48 24.68 -34.44 26.83
N LEU A 49 23.94 -35.56 26.82
CA LEU A 49 24.50 -36.86 27.19
C LEU A 49 25.67 -37.25 26.28
N ALA A 50 25.52 -37.12 24.96
CA ALA A 50 26.60 -37.40 24.01
C ALA A 50 27.82 -36.52 24.26
N VAL A 51 27.61 -35.23 24.53
CA VAL A 51 28.67 -34.26 24.86
C VAL A 51 29.43 -34.64 26.13
N GLU A 52 28.75 -35.02 27.21
CA GLU A 52 29.44 -35.42 28.46
C GLU A 52 30.21 -36.75 28.30
N ILE A 53 29.67 -37.70 27.52
CA ILE A 53 30.40 -38.94 27.23
C ILE A 53 31.65 -38.64 26.38
N LEU A 54 31.54 -37.79 25.35
CA LEU A 54 32.67 -37.37 24.51
C LEU A 54 33.75 -36.63 25.31
N PHE A 55 33.36 -35.84 26.31
CA PHE A 55 34.29 -35.22 27.24
C PHE A 55 35.02 -36.24 28.10
N GLU A 56 34.31 -37.22 28.64
CA GLU A 56 34.89 -38.25 29.49
C GLU A 56 35.90 -39.12 28.72
N PHE A 57 35.50 -39.57 27.52
CA PHE A 57 36.25 -40.45 26.61
C PHE A 57 37.40 -39.78 25.85
N CYS A 58 37.65 -38.49 26.03
CA CYS A 58 38.60 -37.78 25.18
C CYS A 58 39.99 -38.48 25.08
N SER A 59 40.41 -38.80 23.86
CA SER A 59 41.69 -39.45 23.56
C SER A 59 42.24 -38.97 22.22
N ASP A 60 43.55 -39.08 21.99
CA ASP A 60 44.21 -38.74 20.71
C ASP A 60 44.13 -39.88 19.68
N THR A 61 43.24 -40.85 19.90
CA THR A 61 43.06 -41.96 18.97
C THR A 61 42.30 -41.52 17.71
N LYS A 62 42.65 -42.11 16.56
CA LYS A 62 41.91 -41.90 15.29
C LYS A 62 40.41 -42.15 15.43
N GLU A 63 40.04 -43.10 16.28
CA GLU A 63 38.66 -43.44 16.57
C GLU A 63 37.90 -42.29 17.25
N TYR A 64 38.50 -41.66 18.27
CA TYR A 64 37.90 -40.49 18.91
C TYR A 64 37.79 -39.30 17.97
N ILE A 65 38.83 -39.04 17.16
CA ILE A 65 38.80 -37.94 16.17
C ILE A 65 37.66 -38.14 15.16
N ASN A 66 37.48 -39.37 14.66
CA ASN A 66 36.37 -39.70 13.76
C ASN A 66 35.00 -39.50 14.45
N LEU A 67 34.90 -39.82 15.74
CA LEU A 67 33.67 -39.60 16.51
C LEU A 67 33.35 -38.12 16.70
N LEU A 68 34.35 -37.28 16.99
CA LEU A 68 34.20 -35.83 17.01
C LEU A 68 33.74 -35.29 15.66
N GLU A 69 34.34 -35.76 14.56
CA GLU A 69 34.01 -35.33 13.21
C GLU A 69 32.55 -35.68 12.84
N ARG A 70 32.13 -36.92 13.09
CA ARG A 70 30.75 -37.37 12.88
C ARG A 70 29.75 -36.56 13.71
N THR A 71 30.10 -36.27 14.97
CA THR A 71 29.26 -35.48 15.87
C THR A 71 29.12 -34.05 15.35
N TYR A 72 30.25 -33.40 15.03
CA TYR A 72 30.27 -32.04 14.50
C TYR A 72 29.46 -31.91 13.19
N ASN A 73 29.61 -32.86 12.27
CA ASN A 73 28.86 -32.86 11.00
C ASN A 73 27.35 -32.91 11.20
N LYS A 74 26.85 -33.52 12.28
CA LYS A 74 25.42 -33.53 12.61
C LYS A 74 24.90 -32.21 13.19
N ILE A 75 25.76 -31.40 13.82
CA ILE A 75 25.33 -30.22 14.59
C ILE A 75 25.77 -28.88 14.00
N LYS A 76 26.70 -28.85 13.04
CA LYS A 76 27.40 -27.63 12.61
C LYS A 76 26.52 -26.50 12.07
N ASN A 77 25.30 -26.81 11.64
CA ASN A 77 24.35 -25.84 11.08
C ASN A 77 23.23 -25.45 12.05
N ASP A 78 23.29 -25.87 13.31
CA ASP A 78 22.24 -25.66 14.30
C ASP A 78 22.71 -24.73 15.44
N MET A 79 21.83 -23.82 15.86
CA MET A 79 22.11 -22.87 16.94
C MET A 79 22.23 -23.54 18.32
N ALA A 80 21.70 -24.75 18.49
CA ALA A 80 21.78 -25.53 19.72
C ALA A 80 23.13 -26.27 19.92
N SER A 81 24.10 -26.06 19.04
CA SER A 81 25.42 -26.72 19.07
C SER A 81 26.39 -26.24 20.16
N ALA A 82 26.05 -25.18 20.91
CA ALA A 82 26.92 -24.56 21.90
C ALA A 82 27.55 -25.53 22.93
N PRO A 83 26.82 -26.51 23.52
CA PRO A 83 27.41 -27.49 24.44
C PRO A 83 28.61 -28.25 23.89
N PHE A 84 28.61 -28.58 22.60
CA PHE A 84 29.75 -29.28 21.97
C PHE A 84 30.97 -28.36 21.86
N PHE A 85 30.79 -27.09 21.51
CA PHE A 85 31.90 -26.14 21.48
C PHE A 85 32.48 -25.87 22.87
N GLU A 86 31.62 -25.74 23.89
CA GLU A 86 32.04 -25.63 25.29
C GLU A 86 32.83 -26.85 25.75
N MET A 87 32.41 -28.05 25.35
CA MET A 87 33.14 -29.29 25.61
C MET A 87 34.55 -29.26 25.02
N LEU A 88 34.73 -28.81 23.78
CA LEU A 88 36.07 -28.70 23.17
C LEU A 88 36.97 -27.75 23.97
N ILE A 89 36.43 -26.61 24.42
CA ILE A 89 37.15 -25.67 25.29
C ILE A 89 37.51 -26.34 26.63
N ARG A 90 36.56 -27.06 27.24
CA ARG A 90 36.76 -27.80 28.50
C ARG A 90 37.86 -28.85 28.36
N ILE A 91 37.95 -29.58 27.25
CA ILE A 91 39.01 -30.57 27.02
C ILE A 91 40.38 -29.89 27.11
N GLY A 92 40.59 -28.77 26.42
CA GLY A 92 41.84 -28.02 26.48
C GLY A 92 42.17 -27.49 27.88
N LYS A 93 41.15 -26.99 28.60
CA LYS A 93 41.32 -26.33 29.90
C LYS A 93 41.51 -27.32 31.07
N GLU A 94 40.70 -28.35 31.12
CA GLU A 94 40.62 -29.33 32.22
C GLU A 94 41.56 -30.51 32.00
N LYS A 95 41.82 -30.89 30.74
CA LYS A 95 42.69 -32.02 30.38
C LYS A 95 43.78 -31.58 29.37
N PRO A 96 44.70 -30.68 29.75
CA PRO A 96 45.60 -30.00 28.82
C PRO A 96 46.52 -30.94 28.01
N SER A 97 47.09 -31.97 28.63
CA SER A 97 47.99 -32.90 27.94
C SER A 97 47.30 -33.68 26.82
N ILE A 98 46.09 -34.21 27.08
CA ILE A 98 45.32 -34.93 26.07
C ILE A 98 44.69 -33.97 25.07
N GLY A 99 44.25 -32.78 25.50
CA GLY A 99 43.73 -31.75 24.61
C GLY A 99 44.77 -31.31 23.57
N LEU A 100 46.03 -31.13 23.98
CA LEU A 100 47.13 -30.82 23.06
C LEU A 100 47.42 -31.98 22.09
N ALA A 101 47.33 -33.23 22.56
CA ALA A 101 47.52 -34.41 21.71
C ALA A 101 46.38 -34.53 20.67
N ILE A 102 45.13 -34.37 21.09
CA ILE A 102 43.95 -34.31 20.21
C ILE A 102 44.10 -33.20 19.17
N TYR A 103 44.48 -31.99 19.60
CA TYR A 103 44.71 -30.86 18.71
C TYR A 103 45.76 -31.19 17.63
N LYS A 104 46.89 -31.79 18.02
CA LYS A 104 47.95 -32.19 17.07
C LYS A 104 47.46 -33.26 16.10
N GLU A 105 46.76 -34.26 16.61
CA GLU A 105 46.21 -35.35 15.80
C GLU A 105 45.21 -34.83 14.76
N ILE A 106 44.29 -33.94 15.13
CA ILE A 106 43.34 -33.31 14.20
C ILE A 106 44.10 -32.58 13.08
N ASN A 107 45.10 -31.78 13.44
CA ASN A 107 45.81 -30.97 12.46
C ASN A 107 46.73 -31.78 11.54
N GLN A 108 47.28 -32.91 12.02
CA GLN A 108 48.17 -33.77 11.24
C GLN A 108 47.41 -34.79 10.38
N ASN A 109 46.34 -35.37 10.90
CA ASN A 109 45.74 -36.59 10.34
C ASN A 109 44.27 -36.45 9.91
N SER A 110 43.56 -35.38 10.27
CA SER A 110 42.19 -35.14 9.76
C SER A 110 42.22 -34.53 8.36
N ASN A 111 41.27 -34.95 7.51
CA ASN A 111 41.02 -34.34 6.20
C ASN A 111 39.96 -33.23 6.24
N SER A 112 39.33 -32.98 7.39
CA SER A 112 38.29 -31.96 7.53
C SER A 112 38.86 -30.62 7.98
N ASP A 113 38.86 -29.65 7.06
CA ASP A 113 39.28 -28.28 7.37
C ASP A 113 38.36 -27.60 8.39
N GLU A 114 37.08 -27.98 8.42
CA GLU A 114 36.15 -27.47 9.43
C GLU A 114 36.52 -27.99 10.82
N LEU A 115 36.81 -29.30 10.96
CA LEU A 115 37.26 -29.89 12.22
C LEU A 115 38.59 -29.29 12.68
N LYS A 116 39.54 -29.07 11.75
CA LYS A 116 40.78 -28.33 12.03
C LYS A 116 40.48 -26.93 12.54
N THR A 117 39.57 -26.20 11.89
CA THR A 117 39.17 -24.86 12.33
C THR A 117 38.62 -24.88 13.76
N ILE A 118 37.65 -25.75 14.07
CA ILE A 118 37.06 -25.82 15.42
C ILE A 118 38.01 -26.41 16.48
N SER A 119 39.08 -27.12 16.09
CA SER A 119 40.14 -27.53 17.02
C SER A 119 40.85 -26.33 17.69
N GLY A 120 40.72 -25.13 17.11
CA GLY A 120 41.12 -23.87 17.73
C GLY A 120 40.46 -23.63 19.09
N LEU A 121 39.25 -24.16 19.33
CA LEU A 121 38.58 -24.08 20.63
C LEU A 121 39.33 -24.89 21.71
N ILE A 122 39.85 -26.08 21.35
CA ILE A 122 40.68 -26.91 22.23
C ILE A 122 41.99 -26.16 22.54
N LEU A 123 42.63 -25.61 21.50
CA LEU A 123 43.87 -24.85 21.66
C LEU A 123 43.66 -23.61 22.55
N GLY A 124 42.55 -22.88 22.37
CA GLY A 124 42.20 -21.74 23.21
C GLY A 124 42.01 -22.13 24.67
N GLY A 125 41.30 -23.22 24.94
CA GLY A 125 41.13 -23.79 26.29
C GLY A 125 42.47 -24.17 26.93
N TYR A 126 43.36 -24.82 26.18
CA TYR A 126 44.73 -25.15 26.61
C TYR A 126 45.55 -23.88 26.92
N SER A 127 45.40 -22.85 26.08
CA SER A 127 46.11 -21.57 26.21
C SER A 127 45.70 -20.78 27.44
N ILE A 128 44.58 -21.10 28.10
CA ILE A 128 44.24 -20.46 29.38
C ILE A 128 45.37 -20.65 30.41
N LYS A 129 46.04 -21.80 30.40
CA LYS A 129 47.17 -22.13 31.28
C LYS A 129 48.53 -22.06 30.58
N GLU A 130 48.62 -22.45 29.30
CA GLU A 130 49.89 -22.56 28.58
C GLU A 130 49.84 -21.89 27.19
N ASN A 131 50.48 -20.71 27.05
CA ASN A 131 50.40 -19.89 25.84
C ASN A 131 51.42 -20.20 24.73
N ASN A 132 52.43 -21.04 25.00
CA ASN A 132 53.61 -21.17 24.14
C ASN A 132 53.27 -21.51 22.68
N LEU A 133 52.31 -22.43 22.48
CA LEU A 133 51.91 -22.85 21.14
C LEU A 133 51.08 -21.77 20.42
N LEU A 134 50.15 -21.12 21.12
CA LEU A 134 49.36 -20.03 20.55
C LEU A 134 50.26 -18.85 20.15
N ASN A 135 51.20 -18.46 21.01
CA ASN A 135 52.18 -17.40 20.72
C ASN A 135 53.07 -17.75 19.53
N LYS A 136 53.47 -19.03 19.39
CA LYS A 136 54.19 -19.50 18.22
C LYS A 136 53.39 -19.30 16.94
N LEU A 137 52.12 -19.71 16.92
CA LEU A 137 51.24 -19.56 15.74
C LEU A 137 51.01 -18.08 15.37
N ILE A 138 50.80 -17.23 16.38
CA ILE A 138 50.70 -15.77 16.22
C ILE A 138 52.00 -15.20 15.61
N GLY A 139 53.15 -15.63 16.12
CA GLY A 139 54.47 -15.20 15.66
C GLY A 139 54.81 -15.65 14.23
N GLU A 140 54.29 -16.80 13.77
CA GLU A 140 54.50 -17.29 12.40
C GLU A 140 53.85 -16.41 11.33
N ARG A 141 52.83 -15.60 11.67
CA ARG A 141 52.12 -14.68 10.77
C ARG A 141 51.80 -15.30 9.39
N LYS A 142 51.16 -16.47 9.39
CA LYS A 142 50.68 -17.11 8.16
C LYS A 142 49.20 -16.83 7.95
N ILE A 143 48.84 -16.46 6.72
CA ILE A 143 47.44 -16.38 6.27
C ILE A 143 47.17 -17.62 5.42
N GLU A 144 46.77 -18.71 6.07
CA GLU A 144 46.47 -19.99 5.43
C GLU A 144 45.23 -20.60 6.07
N TYR A 145 44.32 -21.13 5.26
CA TYR A 145 43.18 -21.86 5.76
C TYR A 145 43.52 -23.34 5.92
N PRO A 146 43.16 -24.02 7.03
CA PRO A 146 42.33 -23.55 8.15
C PRO A 146 43.10 -22.89 9.32
N LEU A 147 44.43 -22.82 9.25
CA LEU A 147 45.31 -22.40 10.36
C LEU A 147 44.98 -21.00 10.91
N THR A 148 44.67 -20.03 10.05
CA THR A 148 44.30 -18.68 10.45
C THR A 148 43.04 -18.70 11.31
N ASN A 149 41.97 -19.36 10.85
CA ASN A 149 40.68 -19.39 11.55
C ASN A 149 40.77 -20.16 12.87
N LEU A 150 41.53 -21.26 12.88
CA LEU A 150 41.88 -21.98 14.10
C LEU A 150 42.54 -21.04 15.11
N THR A 151 43.53 -20.27 14.67
CA THR A 151 44.28 -19.34 15.54
C THR A 151 43.37 -18.23 16.07
N LEU A 152 42.50 -17.67 15.24
CA LEU A 152 41.50 -16.68 15.67
C LEU A 152 40.53 -17.26 16.71
N LYS A 153 40.03 -18.49 16.53
CA LYS A 153 39.19 -19.15 17.54
C LYS A 153 39.92 -19.37 18.86
N ALA A 154 41.19 -19.76 18.80
CA ALA A 154 42.01 -19.91 20.01
C ALA A 154 42.22 -18.59 20.74
N ILE A 155 42.46 -17.49 20.00
CA ILE A 155 42.54 -16.12 20.56
C ILE A 155 41.21 -15.75 21.23
N LEU A 156 40.08 -15.94 20.54
CA LEU A 156 38.76 -15.62 21.08
C LEU A 156 38.53 -16.30 22.43
N VAL A 157 38.72 -17.62 22.50
CA VAL A 157 38.51 -18.41 23.74
C VAL A 157 39.48 -18.00 24.85
N LYS A 158 40.74 -17.70 24.51
CA LYS A 158 41.73 -17.29 25.52
C LYS A 158 41.37 -15.94 26.14
N TYR A 159 40.96 -14.97 25.32
CA TYR A 159 40.85 -13.58 25.77
C TYR A 159 39.41 -13.12 26.07
N GLU A 160 38.37 -13.88 25.77
CA GLU A 160 36.96 -13.48 26.02
C GLU A 160 36.65 -13.07 27.48
N ASN A 161 37.39 -13.63 28.43
CA ASN A 161 37.25 -13.42 29.88
C ASN A 161 38.45 -12.68 30.49
N GLU A 162 39.39 -12.20 29.68
CA GLU A 162 40.53 -11.41 30.13
C GLU A 162 40.18 -9.91 30.13
N ASN A 163 41.00 -9.08 30.79
CA ASN A 163 40.76 -7.63 30.85
C ASN A 163 41.36 -6.86 29.66
N ALA A 164 42.35 -7.43 28.98
CA ALA A 164 43.08 -6.79 27.89
C ALA A 164 43.70 -7.82 26.94
N ILE A 165 44.07 -7.36 25.74
CA ILE A 165 44.70 -8.19 24.71
C ILE A 165 46.14 -7.71 24.49
N PRO A 166 47.14 -8.60 24.51
CA PRO A 166 48.54 -8.25 24.25
C PRO A 166 48.77 -7.65 22.86
N GLU A 167 49.75 -6.75 22.74
CA GLU A 167 50.11 -6.10 21.47
C GLU A 167 50.54 -7.07 20.37
N GLU A 168 51.14 -8.21 20.73
CA GLU A 168 51.49 -9.26 19.76
C GLU A 168 50.24 -9.87 19.10
N VAL A 169 49.17 -10.06 19.89
CA VAL A 169 47.88 -10.56 19.41
C VAL A 169 47.19 -9.50 18.55
N LYS A 170 47.22 -8.23 18.98
CA LYS A 170 46.71 -7.11 18.17
C LYS A 170 47.42 -7.04 16.82
N SER A 171 48.75 -7.08 16.82
CA SER A 171 49.52 -7.05 15.58
C SER A 171 49.23 -8.25 14.64
N PHE A 172 48.87 -9.41 15.18
CA PHE A 172 48.40 -10.54 14.37
C PHE A 172 46.98 -10.30 13.81
N ILE A 173 46.05 -9.78 14.60
CA ILE A 173 44.69 -9.40 14.16
C ILE A 173 44.80 -8.35 13.03
N GLU A 174 45.63 -7.33 13.19
CA GLU A 174 45.94 -6.34 12.15
C GLU A 174 46.51 -6.99 10.88
N TYR A 175 47.42 -7.96 11.04
CA TYR A 175 47.98 -8.69 9.92
C TYR A 175 46.91 -9.49 9.16
N VAL A 176 46.03 -10.22 9.86
CA VAL A 176 44.94 -10.99 9.26
C VAL A 176 43.88 -10.10 8.61
N SER A 177 43.66 -8.88 9.12
CA SER A 177 42.73 -7.91 8.51
C SER A 177 43.09 -7.52 7.07
N ASN A 178 44.33 -7.78 6.64
CA ASN A 178 44.75 -7.57 5.25
C ASN A 178 44.34 -8.72 4.30
N SER A 179 43.83 -9.84 4.82
CA SER A 179 43.36 -10.97 4.00
C SER A 179 42.27 -10.54 3.01
N GLU A 180 42.28 -11.10 1.80
CA GLU A 180 41.18 -10.96 0.83
C GLU A 180 40.18 -12.12 0.88
N GLU A 181 40.50 -13.20 1.60
CA GLU A 181 39.61 -14.37 1.68
C GLU A 181 38.46 -14.15 2.69
N GLU A 182 37.21 -14.25 2.19
CA GLU A 182 35.97 -14.10 2.99
C GLU A 182 35.97 -14.94 4.27
N LYS A 183 36.42 -16.20 4.19
CA LYS A 183 36.45 -17.13 5.34
C LYS A 183 37.34 -16.64 6.48
N HIS A 184 38.45 -15.96 6.19
CA HIS A 184 39.31 -15.36 7.22
C HIS A 184 38.65 -14.12 7.81
N LEU A 185 38.11 -13.24 6.94
CA LEU A 185 37.46 -12.00 7.34
C LEU A 185 36.21 -12.25 8.19
N ARG A 186 35.45 -13.30 7.88
CA ARG A 186 34.26 -13.70 8.64
C ARG A 186 34.60 -14.14 10.08
N GLU A 187 35.65 -14.94 10.23
CA GLU A 187 36.11 -15.37 11.56
C GLU A 187 36.75 -14.21 12.34
N LEU A 188 37.50 -13.35 11.65
CA LEU A 188 38.08 -12.14 12.22
C LEU A 188 36.98 -11.18 12.70
N MET A 189 35.92 -11.00 11.90
CA MET A 189 34.77 -10.18 12.27
C MET A 189 34.06 -10.72 13.51
N ASN A 190 33.83 -12.05 13.58
CA ASN A 190 33.31 -12.67 14.80
C ASN A 190 34.20 -12.36 16.01
N LEU A 191 35.51 -12.54 15.89
CA LEU A 191 36.45 -12.22 16.98
C LEU A 191 36.33 -10.75 17.41
N CYS A 192 36.31 -9.82 16.46
CA CYS A 192 36.20 -8.38 16.75
C CYS A 192 34.90 -8.06 17.49
N ILE A 193 33.78 -8.67 17.09
CA ILE A 193 32.48 -8.48 17.74
C ILE A 193 32.51 -8.97 19.20
N PHE A 194 33.05 -10.17 19.45
CA PHE A 194 33.06 -10.75 20.80
C PHE A 194 34.06 -10.05 21.74
N LEU A 195 35.20 -9.61 21.22
CA LEU A 195 36.24 -8.95 22.00
C LEU A 195 36.11 -7.43 22.03
N TYR A 196 35.13 -6.84 21.33
CA TYR A 196 34.93 -5.40 21.23
C TYR A 196 35.03 -4.69 22.58
N LYS A 197 34.33 -5.23 23.60
CA LYS A 197 34.26 -4.69 24.98
C LYS A 197 35.63 -4.50 25.67
N LEU A 198 36.69 -5.17 25.20
CA LEU A 198 38.03 -5.11 25.80
C LEU A 198 38.80 -3.88 25.32
N ASP A 199 38.59 -3.46 24.09
CA ASP A 199 39.25 -2.28 23.49
C ASP A 199 38.41 -1.77 22.30
N ASN A 200 37.34 -1.02 22.62
CA ASN A 200 36.36 -0.58 21.64
C ASN A 200 37.00 0.19 20.47
N ASN A 201 38.01 1.02 20.73
CA ASN A 201 38.64 1.84 19.69
C ASN A 201 39.44 0.96 18.73
N TYR A 202 40.30 0.10 19.26
CA TYR A 202 41.11 -0.80 18.46
C TYR A 202 40.24 -1.71 17.59
N PHE A 203 39.22 -2.35 18.18
CA PHE A 203 38.36 -3.27 17.43
C PHE A 203 37.45 -2.56 16.44
N TYR A 204 37.02 -1.33 16.73
CA TYR A 204 36.31 -0.52 15.76
C TYR A 204 37.16 -0.25 14.51
N ASP A 205 38.43 0.12 14.68
CA ASP A 205 39.33 0.37 13.55
C ASP A 205 39.55 -0.87 12.69
N ILE A 206 39.66 -2.05 13.31
CA ILE A 206 39.73 -3.32 12.59
C ILE A 206 38.42 -3.63 11.86
N ILE A 207 37.27 -3.46 12.51
CA ILE A 207 35.94 -3.65 11.89
C ILE A 207 35.82 -2.75 10.66
N LYS A 208 36.14 -1.47 10.80
CA LYS A 208 36.11 -0.49 9.71
C LYS A 208 36.98 -0.95 8.54
N LYS A 209 38.23 -1.34 8.81
CA LYS A 209 39.18 -1.83 7.79
C LYS A 209 38.67 -3.08 7.07
N ILE A 210 37.99 -3.99 7.79
CA ILE A 210 37.37 -5.16 7.16
C ILE A 210 36.20 -4.71 6.27
N MET A 211 35.35 -3.79 6.74
CA MET A 211 34.18 -3.33 6.00
C MET A 211 34.52 -2.53 4.74
N GLU A 212 35.66 -1.82 4.72
CA GLU A 212 36.20 -1.14 3.54
C GLU A 212 36.45 -2.07 2.34
N LYS A 213 36.58 -3.38 2.59
CA LYS A 213 36.69 -4.41 1.52
C LYS A 213 35.36 -4.72 0.82
N LYS A 214 34.24 -4.16 1.30
CA LYS A 214 32.89 -4.26 0.70
C LYS A 214 32.40 -5.69 0.47
N ASN A 215 32.76 -6.65 1.33
CA ASN A 215 32.19 -8.00 1.29
C ASN A 215 30.85 -8.02 2.06
N SER A 216 29.72 -8.16 1.34
CA SER A 216 28.38 -8.08 1.93
C SER A 216 28.16 -9.08 3.06
N ARG A 217 28.58 -10.34 2.90
CA ARG A 217 28.40 -11.41 3.90
C ARG A 217 29.19 -11.18 5.19
N VAL A 218 30.29 -10.42 5.10
CA VAL A 218 31.07 -10.04 6.27
C VAL A 218 30.46 -8.79 6.93
N ASN A 219 30.04 -7.81 6.12
CA ASN A 219 29.49 -6.54 6.60
C ASN A 219 28.14 -6.73 7.31
N GLU A 220 27.27 -7.61 6.82
CA GLU A 220 25.95 -7.88 7.41
C GLU A 220 26.05 -8.35 8.88
N MET A 221 27.13 -9.06 9.23
CA MET A 221 27.32 -9.63 10.57
C MET A 221 27.40 -8.55 11.66
N ILE A 222 27.90 -7.36 11.31
CA ILE A 222 27.97 -6.22 12.23
C ILE A 222 26.58 -5.71 12.55
N PHE A 223 25.70 -5.59 11.54
CA PHE A 223 24.36 -5.03 11.73
C PHE A 223 23.44 -5.98 12.50
N ILE A 224 23.54 -7.30 12.27
CA ILE A 224 22.84 -8.33 13.07
C ILE A 224 23.13 -8.20 14.57
N ARG A 225 24.34 -7.72 14.94
CA ARG A 225 24.80 -7.63 16.34
C ARG A 225 25.03 -6.21 16.81
N CYS A 226 24.65 -5.20 16.03
CA CYS A 226 24.94 -3.78 16.27
C CYS A 226 24.52 -3.34 17.68
N LYS A 227 23.33 -3.75 18.12
CA LYS A 227 22.80 -3.45 19.45
C LYS A 227 23.66 -3.96 20.62
N ARG A 228 24.43 -5.04 20.42
CA ARG A 228 25.34 -5.56 21.46
C ARG A 228 26.63 -4.75 21.56
N LEU A 229 27.03 -4.09 20.48
CA LEU A 229 28.29 -3.37 20.36
C LEU A 229 28.19 -1.92 20.87
N ASN A 230 26.97 -1.36 20.96
CA ASN A 230 26.72 0.00 21.43
C ASN A 230 27.61 1.05 20.73
N PHE A 231 27.64 1.05 19.40
CA PHE A 231 28.38 2.06 18.64
C PHE A 231 27.89 3.47 18.97
N SER A 232 28.81 4.44 18.96
CA SER A 232 28.40 5.85 18.90
C SER A 232 27.73 6.15 17.56
N SER A 233 26.86 7.16 17.50
CA SER A 233 26.15 7.54 16.26
C SER A 233 27.12 7.82 15.11
N LYS A 234 28.25 8.50 15.39
CA LYS A 234 29.33 8.73 14.40
C LYS A 234 29.90 7.41 13.85
N GLN A 235 30.22 6.47 14.73
CA GLN A 235 30.77 5.18 14.33
C GLN A 235 29.79 4.40 13.48
N PHE A 236 28.52 4.36 13.89
CA PHE A 236 27.47 3.66 13.15
C PHE A 236 27.27 4.24 11.75
N ILE A 237 27.16 5.57 11.61
CA ILE A 237 27.00 6.23 10.31
C ILE A 237 28.18 5.96 9.39
N GLU A 238 29.41 5.98 9.91
CA GLU A 238 30.60 5.65 9.12
C GLU A 238 30.55 4.20 8.59
N LEU A 239 30.12 3.24 9.39
CA LEU A 239 29.94 1.85 8.93
C LEU A 239 28.78 1.69 7.94
N ALA A 240 27.69 2.45 8.11
CA ALA A 240 26.56 2.48 7.19
C ALA A 240 26.98 3.01 5.81
N GLU A 241 27.77 4.09 5.78
CA GLU A 241 28.35 4.67 4.56
C GLU A 241 29.27 3.69 3.81
N LEU A 242 30.07 2.90 4.53
CA LEU A 242 30.89 1.85 3.92
C LEU A 242 30.05 0.72 3.30
N THR A 243 28.82 0.52 3.79
CA THR A 243 27.92 -0.56 3.35
C THR A 243 26.95 -0.13 2.25
N LYS A 244 26.82 1.17 1.96
CA LYS A 244 25.78 1.68 1.04
C LYS A 244 25.82 1.11 -0.38
N ASP A 245 27.00 0.64 -0.82
CA ASP A 245 27.23 0.04 -2.14
C ASP A 245 27.22 -1.50 -2.13
N CYS A 246 26.98 -2.12 -0.98
CA CYS A 246 26.85 -3.58 -0.88
C CYS A 246 25.54 -4.07 -1.52
N ASP A 247 25.42 -5.39 -1.66
CA ASP A 247 24.19 -5.99 -2.16
C ASP A 247 23.01 -5.86 -1.18
N GLU A 248 21.84 -6.25 -1.66
CA GLU A 248 20.57 -6.17 -0.94
C GLU A 248 20.61 -6.89 0.42
N HIS A 249 21.41 -7.97 0.57
CA HIS A 249 21.42 -8.74 1.80
C HIS A 249 22.00 -7.93 2.97
N ALA A 250 23.15 -7.29 2.76
CA ALA A 250 23.77 -6.42 3.76
C ALA A 250 22.94 -5.16 4.03
N LEU A 251 22.33 -4.58 3.00
CA LEU A 251 21.48 -3.40 3.15
C LEU A 251 20.23 -3.70 3.99
N ASN A 252 19.64 -4.90 3.86
CA ASN A 252 18.48 -5.31 4.66
C ASN A 252 18.79 -5.38 6.16
N GLU A 253 19.95 -5.93 6.54
CA GLU A 253 20.37 -5.97 7.95
C GLU A 253 20.68 -4.57 8.49
N LEU A 254 21.25 -3.69 7.66
CA LEU A 254 21.48 -2.29 8.00
C LEU A 254 20.16 -1.54 8.27
N MET A 255 19.08 -1.79 7.52
CA MET A 255 17.79 -1.10 7.69
C MET A 255 17.23 -1.19 9.11
N HIS A 256 17.35 -2.36 9.74
CA HIS A 256 16.90 -2.55 11.12
C HIS A 256 17.72 -1.75 12.12
N SER A 257 19.00 -1.53 11.84
CA SER A 257 19.90 -0.84 12.76
C SER A 257 19.66 0.67 12.79
N PHE A 258 19.16 1.28 11.70
CA PHE A 258 18.89 2.73 11.67
C PHE A 258 17.91 3.20 12.74
N ILE A 259 16.93 2.37 13.11
CA ILE A 259 15.90 2.77 14.07
C ILE A 259 16.48 3.08 15.45
N ASP A 260 17.68 2.58 15.76
CA ASP A 260 18.36 2.80 17.03
C ASP A 260 19.13 4.14 17.07
N TYR A 261 19.25 4.85 15.93
CA TYR A 261 19.95 6.13 15.80
C TYR A 261 19.06 7.24 15.19
N PRO A 262 17.85 7.51 15.74
CA PRO A 262 16.91 8.47 15.17
C PRO A 262 17.38 9.93 15.20
N GLU A 263 18.43 10.25 15.94
CA GLU A 263 19.06 11.58 15.99
C GLU A 263 19.88 11.93 14.74
N GLU A 264 20.36 10.93 13.99
CA GLU A 264 21.21 11.09 12.79
C GLU A 264 20.37 11.38 11.52
N VAL A 265 19.50 12.39 11.61
CA VAL A 265 18.48 12.69 10.59
C VAL A 265 19.08 12.91 9.20
N GLU A 266 20.09 13.78 9.10
CA GLU A 266 20.70 14.16 7.82
C GLU A 266 21.42 12.98 7.16
N ASN A 267 22.35 12.35 7.88
CA ASN A 267 23.16 11.24 7.38
C ASN A 267 22.30 10.05 6.93
N ILE A 268 21.31 9.66 7.76
CA ILE A 268 20.41 8.55 7.40
C ILE A 268 19.54 8.95 6.20
N SER A 269 18.99 10.16 6.17
CA SER A 269 18.14 10.60 5.04
C SER A 269 18.90 10.63 3.72
N GLU A 270 20.18 11.06 3.72
CA GLU A 270 21.03 11.06 2.52
C GLU A 270 21.29 9.63 2.01
N LEU A 271 21.44 8.64 2.89
CA LEU A 271 21.53 7.23 2.49
C LEU A 271 20.23 6.73 1.84
N PHE A 272 19.06 7.08 2.39
CA PHE A 272 17.77 6.76 1.79
C PHE A 272 17.61 7.39 0.40
N ILE A 273 17.98 8.68 0.25
CA ILE A 273 17.97 9.37 -1.05
C ILE A 273 18.93 8.68 -2.03
N TYR A 274 20.13 8.31 -1.57
CA TYR A 274 21.12 7.57 -2.38
C TYR A 274 20.54 6.27 -2.94
N TRP A 275 19.92 5.45 -2.10
CA TRP A 275 19.35 4.17 -2.53
C TRP A 275 18.14 4.31 -3.46
N VAL A 276 17.30 5.32 -3.24
CA VAL A 276 16.18 5.62 -4.17
C VAL A 276 16.74 6.02 -5.53
N ASN A 277 17.75 6.87 -5.59
CA ASN A 277 18.37 7.29 -6.85
C ASN A 277 19.03 6.12 -7.60
N LYS A 278 19.38 5.04 -6.90
CA LYS A 278 19.88 3.78 -7.45
C LYS A 278 18.79 2.76 -7.80
N ASN A 279 17.51 3.10 -7.65
CA ASN A 279 16.35 2.21 -7.83
C ASN A 279 16.41 0.97 -6.90
N LEU A 280 16.87 1.14 -5.66
CA LEU A 280 16.99 0.06 -4.68
C LEU A 280 15.86 0.04 -3.64
N GLU A 281 15.00 1.06 -3.59
CA GLU A 281 13.91 1.21 -2.63
C GLU A 281 12.89 0.05 -2.67
N PHE A 282 12.75 -0.60 -3.83
CA PHE A 282 11.89 -1.77 -4.02
C PHE A 282 12.58 -3.10 -3.74
N LYS A 283 13.91 -3.09 -3.64
CA LYS A 283 14.73 -4.30 -3.47
C LYS A 283 15.17 -4.48 -2.03
N ILE A 284 15.40 -3.36 -1.33
CA ILE A 284 15.73 -3.37 0.08
C ILE A 284 14.47 -3.68 0.89
N ILE A 285 14.49 -4.83 1.55
CA ILE A 285 13.45 -5.27 2.48
C ILE A 285 13.39 -4.26 3.64
N ASN A 286 12.17 -3.97 4.09
CA ASN A 286 11.89 -3.04 5.19
C ASN A 286 12.21 -1.56 4.93
N PHE A 287 12.54 -1.14 3.70
CA PHE A 287 12.77 0.26 3.36
C PHE A 287 11.64 1.20 3.84
N ASP A 288 10.40 0.90 3.44
CA ASP A 288 9.20 1.66 3.85
C ASP A 288 8.96 1.60 5.37
N TRP A 289 9.25 0.45 6.00
CA TRP A 289 9.06 0.25 7.44
C TRP A 289 10.06 1.06 8.26
N THR A 290 11.33 1.11 7.84
CA THR A 290 12.37 1.88 8.51
C THR A 290 12.09 3.37 8.42
N LEU A 291 11.67 3.89 7.26
CA LEU A 291 11.24 5.30 7.14
C LEU A 291 10.13 5.65 8.13
N LYS A 292 9.14 4.77 8.25
CA LYS A 292 8.02 4.92 9.17
C LYS A 292 8.50 4.97 10.63
N GLU A 293 9.27 3.97 11.08
CA GLU A 293 9.75 3.93 12.46
C GLU A 293 10.71 5.10 12.78
N LEU A 294 11.53 5.54 11.82
CA LEU A 294 12.37 6.73 11.98
C LEU A 294 11.54 8.01 12.15
N ALA A 295 10.53 8.23 11.31
CA ALA A 295 9.64 9.40 11.41
C ALA A 295 8.87 9.42 12.74
N LYS A 296 8.42 8.26 13.20
CA LYS A 296 7.77 8.08 14.50
C LYS A 296 8.68 8.45 15.68
N LYS A 297 9.96 8.05 15.62
CA LYS A 297 10.94 8.38 16.66
C LYS A 297 11.44 9.82 16.57
N ASN A 298 11.56 10.37 15.36
CA ASN A 298 12.01 11.74 15.14
C ASN A 298 11.37 12.37 13.90
N LYS A 299 10.35 13.21 14.13
CA LYS A 299 9.63 13.92 13.06
C LYS A 299 10.49 14.80 12.14
N LYS A 300 11.73 15.16 12.54
CA LYS A 300 12.66 15.92 11.68
C LYS A 300 13.02 15.20 10.39
N PHE A 301 12.85 13.88 10.30
CA PHE A 301 12.94 13.16 9.02
C PHE A 301 11.95 13.72 7.99
N ILE A 302 10.69 13.98 8.38
CA ILE A 302 9.69 14.59 7.49
C ILE A 302 10.19 15.95 6.96
N GLU A 303 10.74 16.77 7.84
CA GLU A 303 11.28 18.09 7.48
C GLU A 303 12.45 17.98 6.51
N TYR A 304 13.41 17.10 6.79
CA TYR A 304 14.58 16.90 5.94
C TYR A 304 14.19 16.48 4.52
N PHE A 305 13.28 15.52 4.39
CA PHE A 305 12.82 15.04 3.09
C PHE A 305 12.03 16.11 2.32
N ILE A 306 11.24 16.96 3.00
CA ILE A 306 10.58 18.11 2.36
C ILE A 306 11.58 19.17 1.91
N ASP A 307 12.67 19.40 2.65
CA ASP A 307 13.70 20.36 2.23
C ASP A 307 14.54 19.83 1.05
N ASN A 308 14.60 18.51 0.86
CA ASN A 308 15.51 17.85 -0.07
C ASN A 308 14.81 16.99 -1.15
N TYR A 309 13.49 17.11 -1.35
CA TYR A 309 12.76 16.25 -2.29
C TYR A 309 13.33 16.26 -3.72
N SER A 310 13.90 17.39 -4.15
CA SER A 310 14.47 17.54 -5.50
C SER A 310 15.72 16.68 -5.73
N LYS A 311 16.36 16.20 -4.65
CA LYS A 311 17.45 15.22 -4.73
C LYS A 311 16.96 13.80 -5.08
N ILE A 312 15.67 13.51 -4.94
CA ILE A 312 15.09 12.17 -5.12
C ILE A 312 14.69 11.98 -6.58
N GLN A 313 15.58 11.50 -7.42
CA GLN A 313 15.28 11.24 -8.82
C GLN A 313 16.11 10.07 -9.34
N THR A 314 15.46 9.18 -10.09
CA THR A 314 16.15 8.10 -10.79
C THR A 314 16.33 8.48 -12.25
N GLU A 315 17.09 7.68 -13.00
CA GLU A 315 17.21 7.84 -14.46
C GLU A 315 15.84 7.74 -15.18
N LYS A 316 14.85 7.09 -14.57
CA LYS A 316 13.55 6.78 -15.19
C LYS A 316 12.39 7.60 -14.64
N LEU A 317 12.43 7.93 -13.36
CA LEU A 317 11.34 8.57 -12.64
C LEU A 317 11.84 9.82 -11.92
N SER A 318 11.13 10.93 -12.11
CA SER A 318 11.40 12.17 -11.40
C SER A 318 10.89 12.11 -9.96
N TYR A 319 11.36 13.03 -9.12
CA TYR A 319 10.91 13.20 -7.73
C TYR A 319 9.39 13.31 -7.62
N PHE A 320 8.73 13.88 -8.64
CA PHE A 320 7.29 14.06 -8.67
C PHE A 320 6.51 12.74 -8.51
N HIS A 321 7.09 11.61 -8.92
CA HIS A 321 6.47 10.29 -8.78
C HIS A 321 6.97 9.52 -7.55
N LEU A 322 8.26 9.67 -7.20
CA LEU A 322 8.90 8.90 -6.14
C LEU A 322 8.64 9.49 -4.75
N PHE A 323 8.78 10.80 -4.60
CA PHE A 323 8.71 11.46 -3.30
C PHE A 323 7.33 11.36 -2.64
N PRO A 324 6.18 11.55 -3.34
CA PRO A 324 4.87 11.42 -2.70
C PRO A 324 4.65 10.07 -2.03
N ARG A 325 5.22 8.98 -2.56
CA ARG A 325 5.14 7.65 -1.93
C ARG A 325 5.94 7.58 -0.63
N MET A 326 7.17 8.06 -0.63
CA MET A 326 8.00 8.10 0.60
C MET A 326 7.36 9.02 1.65
N PHE A 327 6.85 10.17 1.19
CA PHE A 327 6.15 11.12 2.04
C PHE A 327 4.92 10.51 2.71
N GLU A 328 4.14 9.68 2.02
CA GLU A 328 3.02 8.93 2.61
C GLU A 328 3.47 8.11 3.83
N ARG A 329 4.59 7.38 3.73
CA ARG A 329 5.14 6.57 4.84
C ARG A 329 5.67 7.41 6.00
N LEU A 330 6.26 8.56 5.70
CA LEU A 330 6.78 9.50 6.70
C LEU A 330 5.64 10.25 7.41
N ALA A 331 4.64 10.71 6.65
CA ALA A 331 3.54 11.53 7.14
C ALA A 331 2.52 10.72 7.94
N SER A 332 2.36 9.41 7.67
CA SER A 332 1.38 8.56 8.37
C SER A 332 1.59 8.51 9.89
N GLU A 333 2.81 8.76 10.37
CA GLU A 333 3.15 8.72 11.80
C GLU A 333 2.85 10.02 12.54
N ASP A 334 2.95 11.16 11.87
CA ASP A 334 2.64 12.48 12.44
C ASP A 334 2.10 13.42 11.35
N ILE A 335 0.85 13.17 10.95
CA ILE A 335 0.15 13.96 9.93
C ILE A 335 0.09 15.45 10.33
N SER A 336 -0.05 15.75 11.62
CA SER A 336 -0.10 17.12 12.13
C SER A 336 1.21 17.87 11.83
N PHE A 337 2.34 17.23 12.10
CA PHE A 337 3.64 17.79 11.78
C PHE A 337 3.87 17.90 10.26
N ALA A 338 3.45 16.89 9.49
CA ALA A 338 3.55 16.92 8.03
C ALA A 338 2.79 18.12 7.43
N ILE A 339 1.52 18.33 7.82
CA ILE A 339 0.73 19.50 7.42
C ILE A 339 1.45 20.79 7.79
N LYS A 340 1.90 20.90 9.05
CA LYS A 340 2.58 22.09 9.55
C LYS A 340 3.83 22.43 8.72
N ILE A 341 4.66 21.43 8.38
CA ILE A 341 5.86 21.65 7.59
C ILE A 341 5.54 22.03 6.16
N LEU A 342 4.55 21.41 5.51
CA LEU A 342 4.12 21.83 4.16
C LEU A 342 3.72 23.31 4.12
N ILE A 343 3.02 23.77 5.17
CA ILE A 343 2.60 25.17 5.33
C ILE A 343 3.80 26.09 5.59
N ILE A 344 4.67 25.76 6.56
CA ILE A 344 5.82 26.59 6.93
C ILE A 344 6.81 26.72 5.76
N LYS A 345 7.10 25.62 5.07
CA LYS A 345 8.05 25.59 3.95
C LYS A 345 7.45 26.11 2.65
N LYS A 346 6.14 26.41 2.66
CA LYS A 346 5.37 26.93 1.53
C LYS A 346 5.62 26.17 0.23
N VAL A 347 5.46 24.85 0.27
CA VAL A 347 5.84 23.97 -0.84
C VAL A 347 5.16 24.38 -2.15
N TRP A 348 3.93 24.91 -2.10
CA TRP A 348 3.20 25.40 -3.28
C TRP A 348 3.87 26.57 -4.01
N GLU A 349 4.65 27.42 -3.33
CA GLU A 349 5.39 28.52 -3.97
C GLU A 349 6.59 27.99 -4.76
N LYS A 350 7.15 26.84 -4.36
CA LYS A 350 8.32 26.22 -5.01
C LYS A 350 7.91 25.25 -6.11
N ASP A 351 6.96 24.36 -5.81
CA ASP A 351 6.43 23.35 -6.73
C ASP A 351 4.97 23.07 -6.41
N LEU A 352 4.09 23.78 -7.12
CA LEU A 352 2.65 23.67 -6.95
C LEU A 352 2.11 22.27 -7.28
N ARG A 353 2.67 21.62 -8.29
CA ARG A 353 2.22 20.28 -8.69
C ARG A 353 2.55 19.28 -7.59
N LEU A 354 3.79 19.29 -7.10
CA LEU A 354 4.20 18.40 -6.02
C LEU A 354 3.34 18.63 -4.78
N PHE A 355 3.10 19.89 -4.40
CA PHE A 355 2.24 20.23 -3.27
C PHE A 355 0.88 19.51 -3.33
N PHE A 356 0.22 19.50 -4.50
CA PHE A 356 -1.06 18.80 -4.67
C PHE A 356 -0.94 17.29 -4.44
N GLU A 357 0.11 16.65 -4.95
CA GLU A 357 0.36 15.22 -4.71
C GLU A 357 0.54 14.91 -3.23
N LEU A 358 1.31 15.72 -2.50
CA LEU A 358 1.53 15.54 -1.07
C LEU A 358 0.24 15.75 -0.26
N VAL A 359 -0.58 16.75 -0.64
CA VAL A 359 -1.90 16.98 -0.03
C VAL A 359 -2.81 15.78 -0.26
N SER A 360 -2.84 15.20 -1.47
CA SER A 360 -3.64 13.99 -1.73
C SER A 360 -3.24 12.82 -0.84
N LYS A 361 -1.94 12.66 -0.53
CA LYS A 361 -1.48 11.65 0.43
C LYS A 361 -1.98 11.91 1.85
N ILE A 362 -1.91 13.16 2.30
CA ILE A 362 -2.46 13.57 3.60
C ILE A 362 -3.97 13.31 3.69
N ILE A 363 -4.73 13.65 2.65
CA ILE A 363 -6.17 13.41 2.60
C ILE A 363 -6.47 11.92 2.78
N GLY A 364 -5.74 11.04 2.09
CA GLY A 364 -5.89 9.60 2.20
C GLY A 364 -5.73 9.08 3.64
N ASP A 365 -4.73 9.58 4.37
CA ASP A 365 -4.48 9.13 5.75
C ASP A 365 -5.40 9.77 6.78
N ILE A 366 -5.76 11.05 6.63
CA ILE A 366 -6.73 11.70 7.52
C ILE A 366 -8.11 11.09 7.36
N TYR A 367 -8.51 10.73 6.14
CA TYR A 367 -9.83 10.18 5.88
C TYR A 367 -10.07 8.84 6.60
N LYS A 368 -8.99 8.07 6.87
CA LYS A 368 -9.01 6.82 7.65
C LYS A 368 -9.24 7.04 9.14
N LEU A 369 -9.13 8.27 9.66
CA LEU A 369 -9.39 8.56 11.06
C LEU A 369 -10.87 8.35 11.39
N SER A 370 -11.13 7.66 12.52
CA SER A 370 -12.48 7.38 13.01
C SER A 370 -13.18 8.62 13.57
N ASP A 371 -12.43 9.50 14.23
CA ASP A 371 -12.94 10.76 14.77
C ASP A 371 -12.93 11.86 13.69
N LYS A 372 -14.10 12.11 13.09
CA LYS A 372 -14.27 13.10 12.03
C LYS A 372 -14.12 14.55 12.50
N ASN A 373 -14.41 14.86 13.76
CA ASN A 373 -14.22 16.21 14.29
C ASN A 373 -12.74 16.52 14.46
N LYS A 374 -11.97 15.56 14.98
CA LYS A 374 -10.51 15.67 15.07
C LYS A 374 -9.87 15.76 13.69
N ALA A 375 -10.34 14.95 12.74
CA ALA A 375 -9.89 14.99 11.35
C ALA A 375 -10.16 16.37 10.69
N PHE A 376 -11.33 16.96 10.97
CA PHE A 376 -11.68 18.32 10.53
C PHE A 376 -10.67 19.35 11.02
N ASP A 377 -10.49 19.44 12.33
CA ASP A 377 -9.63 20.47 12.94
C ASP A 377 -8.15 20.29 12.51
N LEU A 378 -7.71 19.04 12.29
CA LEU A 378 -6.37 18.72 11.80
C LEU A 378 -6.15 19.18 10.35
N PHE A 379 -7.13 18.98 9.47
CA PHE A 379 -7.00 19.26 8.05
C PHE A 379 -7.28 20.73 7.68
N LEU A 380 -8.08 21.43 8.48
CA LEU A 380 -8.50 22.81 8.22
C LEU A 380 -7.35 23.78 7.85
N PRO A 381 -6.18 23.76 8.51
CA PRO A 381 -5.07 24.65 8.12
C PRO A 381 -4.62 24.45 6.67
N LEU A 382 -4.57 23.20 6.20
CA LEU A 382 -4.19 22.90 4.83
C LEU A 382 -5.31 23.26 3.85
N ALA A 383 -6.57 23.03 4.24
CA ALA A 383 -7.73 23.44 3.48
C ALA A 383 -7.76 24.97 3.23
N ASN A 384 -7.45 25.77 4.25
CA ASN A 384 -7.36 27.23 4.12
C ASN A 384 -6.27 27.66 3.12
N VAL A 385 -5.13 26.96 3.08
CA VAL A 385 -4.07 27.25 2.10
C VAL A 385 -4.56 26.94 0.68
N ILE A 386 -5.19 25.79 0.47
CA ILE A 386 -5.71 25.40 -0.85
C ILE A 386 -6.80 26.37 -1.32
N GLU A 387 -7.66 26.80 -0.41
CA GLU A 387 -8.69 27.80 -0.69
C GLU A 387 -8.07 29.15 -1.09
N SER A 388 -7.05 29.63 -0.36
CA SER A 388 -6.34 30.87 -0.71
C SER A 388 -5.61 30.78 -2.06
N ILE A 389 -4.99 29.63 -2.39
CA ILE A 389 -4.40 29.39 -3.72
C ILE A 389 -5.47 29.45 -4.81
N SER A 390 -6.65 28.87 -4.53
CA SER A 390 -7.77 28.83 -5.48
C SER A 390 -8.36 30.22 -5.72
N GLU A 391 -8.48 31.04 -4.68
CA GLU A 391 -8.90 32.45 -4.78
C GLU A 391 -7.96 33.27 -5.68
N GLY A 392 -6.66 32.99 -5.63
CA GLY A 392 -5.65 33.65 -6.48
C GLY A 392 -5.53 33.09 -7.90
N SER A 393 -6.28 32.03 -8.25
CA SER A 393 -6.13 31.30 -9.51
C SER A 393 -7.26 31.60 -10.50
N ASP A 394 -6.91 32.06 -11.70
CA ASP A 394 -7.86 32.26 -12.78
C ASP A 394 -8.48 30.91 -13.21
N PHE A 395 -9.79 30.90 -13.48
CA PHE A 395 -10.56 29.75 -13.93
C PHE A 395 -10.65 28.60 -12.91
N VAL A 396 -10.64 28.93 -11.63
CA VAL A 396 -11.02 28.01 -10.54
C VAL A 396 -12.29 28.54 -9.89
N ASN A 397 -13.38 27.76 -9.92
CA ASN A 397 -14.65 28.19 -9.33
C ASN A 397 -14.64 27.93 -7.82
N TYR A 398 -13.94 28.78 -7.08
CA TYR A 398 -14.00 28.75 -5.62
C TYR A 398 -15.29 29.42 -5.12
N ASP A 399 -15.82 28.93 -4.00
CA ASP A 399 -16.99 29.50 -3.33
C ASP A 399 -16.65 29.72 -1.85
N LYS A 400 -16.42 30.99 -1.49
CA LYS A 400 -16.03 31.38 -0.13
C LYS A 400 -17.16 31.19 0.86
N ASP A 401 -18.39 31.47 0.46
CA ASP A 401 -19.55 31.39 1.35
C ASP A 401 -19.85 29.94 1.70
N ASN A 402 -19.77 29.04 0.72
CA ASN A 402 -19.87 27.60 0.97
C ASN A 402 -18.74 27.10 1.88
N PHE A 403 -17.49 27.53 1.63
CA PHE A 403 -16.37 27.17 2.51
C PHE A 403 -16.57 27.62 3.96
N ASN A 404 -16.99 28.88 4.15
CA ASN A 404 -17.31 29.43 5.47
C ASN A 404 -18.45 28.66 6.15
N LYS A 405 -19.48 28.28 5.40
CA LYS A 405 -20.58 27.45 5.91
C LYS A 405 -20.09 26.07 6.36
N ILE A 406 -19.24 25.42 5.58
CA ILE A 406 -18.63 24.13 5.93
C ILE A 406 -17.80 24.24 7.21
N ILE A 407 -17.06 25.35 7.37
CA ILE A 407 -16.30 25.63 8.60
C ILE A 407 -17.22 25.77 9.81
N GLN A 408 -18.33 26.49 9.67
CA GLN A 408 -19.30 26.68 10.74
C GLN A 408 -19.99 25.36 11.15
N THR A 409 -20.30 24.49 10.19
CA THR A 409 -20.94 23.19 10.45
C THR A 409 -19.96 22.11 10.89
N LYS A 410 -18.64 22.35 10.77
CA LYS A 410 -17.57 21.38 11.03
C LYS A 410 -17.76 20.05 10.30
N ASN A 411 -18.34 20.07 9.11
CA ASN A 411 -18.58 18.85 8.34
C ASN A 411 -17.31 18.42 7.58
N PHE A 412 -16.60 17.42 8.10
CA PHE A 412 -15.35 16.91 7.50
C PHE A 412 -15.53 16.37 6.09
N ASP A 413 -16.62 15.64 5.85
CA ASP A 413 -16.86 15.06 4.54
C ASP A 413 -17.10 16.15 3.49
N GLU A 414 -17.84 17.21 3.86
CA GLU A 414 -18.03 18.39 3.00
C GLU A 414 -16.72 19.16 2.78
N LEU A 415 -15.89 19.33 3.81
CA LEU A 415 -14.59 20.00 3.70
C LEU A 415 -13.66 19.30 2.71
N ILE A 416 -13.49 17.98 2.85
CA ILE A 416 -12.64 17.21 1.93
C ILE A 416 -13.25 17.21 0.52
N ASN A 417 -14.58 17.28 0.36
CA ASN A 417 -15.22 17.31 -0.97
C ASN A 417 -14.90 18.62 -1.68
N TYR A 418 -15.07 19.72 -0.95
CA TYR A 418 -14.74 21.05 -1.42
C TYR A 418 -13.26 21.15 -1.79
N VAL A 419 -12.36 20.67 -0.92
CA VAL A 419 -10.92 20.74 -1.16
C VAL A 419 -10.48 19.83 -2.31
N ASN A 420 -11.00 18.61 -2.44
CA ASN A 420 -10.69 17.76 -3.59
C ASN A 420 -11.15 18.38 -4.91
N TYR A 421 -12.35 18.97 -4.93
CA TYR A 421 -12.82 19.72 -6.09
C TYR A 421 -11.83 20.84 -6.48
N LEU A 422 -11.33 21.60 -5.50
CA LEU A 422 -10.32 22.64 -5.75
C LEU A 422 -8.99 22.05 -6.25
N LEU A 423 -8.52 20.95 -5.67
CA LEU A 423 -7.28 20.28 -6.11
C LEU A 423 -7.39 19.78 -7.55
N ASP A 424 -8.50 19.14 -7.93
CA ASP A 424 -8.74 18.70 -9.30
C ASP A 424 -8.82 19.88 -10.26
N ALA A 425 -9.52 20.95 -9.86
CA ALA A 425 -9.57 22.19 -10.62
C ALA A 425 -8.17 22.76 -10.88
N LEU A 426 -7.35 22.87 -9.83
CA LEU A 426 -5.99 23.40 -9.91
C LEU A 426 -5.03 22.50 -10.70
N ARG A 427 -5.26 21.18 -10.71
CA ARG A 427 -4.44 20.22 -11.47
C ARG A 427 -4.73 20.23 -12.96
N PHE A 428 -6.00 20.24 -13.33
CA PHE A 428 -6.43 19.91 -14.70
C PHE A 428 -6.84 21.13 -15.52
N ARG A 429 -7.20 22.25 -14.89
CA ARG A 429 -7.61 23.45 -15.62
C ARG A 429 -6.42 24.25 -16.09
N LYS A 430 -6.60 24.89 -17.24
CA LYS A 430 -5.61 25.84 -17.76
C LYS A 430 -5.79 27.19 -17.06
N ASN A 431 -4.67 27.82 -16.72
CA ASN A 431 -4.66 29.20 -16.23
C ASN A 431 -4.93 30.22 -17.36
N LYS A 432 -4.88 29.77 -18.62
CA LYS A 432 -5.14 30.60 -19.80
C LYS A 432 -5.80 29.76 -20.90
N TYR A 433 -6.95 30.22 -21.38
CA TYR A 433 -7.68 29.64 -22.49
C TYR A 433 -7.50 30.47 -23.77
N ASN A 434 -7.49 29.80 -24.93
CA ASN A 434 -7.55 30.48 -26.23
C ASN A 434 -9.00 30.87 -26.56
N PHE A 435 -9.43 32.04 -26.07
CA PHE A 435 -10.81 32.47 -26.27
C PHE A 435 -11.18 32.75 -27.73
N GLU A 436 -10.23 33.14 -28.59
CA GLU A 436 -10.50 33.34 -30.02
C GLU A 436 -10.88 32.00 -30.69
N GLU A 437 -10.18 30.93 -30.33
CA GLU A 437 -10.52 29.58 -30.79
C GLU A 437 -11.85 29.10 -30.22
N ILE A 438 -12.08 29.30 -28.93
CA ILE A 438 -13.36 28.94 -28.28
C ILE A 438 -14.53 29.63 -28.97
N ASP A 439 -14.43 30.94 -29.20
CA ASP A 439 -15.48 31.73 -29.84
C ASP A 439 -15.75 31.22 -31.26
N LYS A 440 -14.69 31.00 -32.06
CA LYS A 440 -14.80 30.46 -33.43
C LYS A 440 -15.38 29.04 -33.47
N SER A 441 -15.03 28.21 -32.50
CA SER A 441 -15.53 26.83 -32.37
C SER A 441 -17.01 26.81 -32.04
N LEU A 442 -17.44 27.65 -31.07
CA LEU A 442 -18.85 27.78 -30.71
C LEU A 442 -19.69 28.38 -31.85
N GLU A 443 -19.12 29.26 -32.70
CA GLU A 443 -19.80 29.78 -33.89
C GLU A 443 -20.26 28.70 -34.89
N GLU A 444 -19.63 27.52 -34.90
CA GLU A 444 -20.11 26.37 -35.69
C GLU A 444 -21.49 25.87 -35.21
N PHE A 445 -21.82 26.10 -33.92
CA PHE A 445 -23.02 25.64 -33.23
C PHE A 445 -23.94 26.82 -32.92
N LYS A 446 -24.61 27.35 -33.96
CA LYS A 446 -25.33 28.64 -33.93
C LYS A 446 -26.28 28.83 -32.74
N GLU A 447 -27.15 27.86 -32.47
CA GLU A 447 -28.15 27.98 -31.39
C GLU A 447 -27.48 27.94 -30.02
N LEU A 448 -26.54 27.00 -29.82
CA LEU A 448 -25.76 26.93 -28.59
C LEU A 448 -25.02 28.24 -28.34
N ASN A 449 -24.34 28.78 -29.34
CA ASN A 449 -23.61 30.04 -29.22
C ASN A 449 -24.53 31.21 -28.89
N TYR A 450 -25.65 31.36 -29.61
CA TYR A 450 -26.62 32.43 -29.37
C TYR A 450 -27.09 32.45 -27.91
N VAL A 451 -27.33 31.27 -27.37
CA VAL A 451 -27.83 31.04 -26.02
C VAL A 451 -26.77 31.31 -24.93
N VAL A 452 -25.54 30.83 -25.10
CA VAL A 452 -24.52 30.86 -24.03
C VAL A 452 -23.61 32.08 -24.07
N LYS A 453 -23.51 32.79 -25.21
CA LYS A 453 -22.50 33.84 -25.45
C LYS A 453 -22.46 34.91 -24.37
N THR A 454 -23.60 35.51 -24.04
CA THR A 454 -23.67 36.56 -23.01
C THR A 454 -23.20 36.07 -21.63
N THR A 455 -23.56 34.83 -21.27
CA THR A 455 -23.17 34.21 -20.00
C THR A 455 -21.69 33.86 -19.99
N LEU A 456 -21.16 33.28 -21.07
CA LEU A 456 -19.74 32.96 -21.21
C LEU A 456 -18.87 34.23 -21.21
N ASP A 457 -19.32 35.32 -21.84
CA ASP A 457 -18.63 36.62 -21.79
C ASP A 457 -18.54 37.17 -20.36
N LYS A 458 -19.61 37.00 -19.57
CA LYS A 458 -19.61 37.36 -18.14
C LYS A 458 -18.65 36.48 -17.35
N ILE A 459 -18.73 35.16 -17.50
CA ILE A 459 -17.87 34.17 -16.81
C ILE A 459 -16.39 34.40 -17.16
N LYS A 460 -16.09 34.72 -18.42
CA LYS A 460 -14.76 35.09 -18.91
C LYS A 460 -14.22 36.33 -18.21
N LYS A 461 -15.03 37.39 -18.04
CA LYS A 461 -14.66 38.61 -17.32
C LYS A 461 -14.44 38.36 -15.83
N GLU A 462 -15.27 37.52 -15.23
CA GLU A 462 -15.15 37.07 -13.84
C GLU A 462 -14.02 36.05 -13.65
N LYS A 463 -13.37 35.62 -14.74
CA LYS A 463 -12.32 34.59 -14.77
C LYS A 463 -12.74 33.29 -14.08
N ARG A 464 -14.00 32.92 -14.22
CA ARG A 464 -14.56 31.66 -13.72
C ARG A 464 -14.48 30.59 -14.79
N TYR A 465 -14.39 29.33 -14.40
CA TYR A 465 -14.38 28.22 -15.34
C TYR A 465 -15.79 27.82 -15.78
N SER A 466 -15.91 27.47 -17.05
CA SER A 466 -17.07 26.77 -17.60
C SER A 466 -16.58 25.55 -18.40
N PRO A 467 -17.27 24.39 -18.33
CA PRO A 467 -16.98 23.24 -19.18
C PRO A 467 -16.99 23.58 -20.68
N LEU A 468 -17.76 24.59 -21.08
CA LEU A 468 -17.82 25.06 -22.47
C LEU A 468 -16.48 25.68 -22.94
N PHE A 469 -15.64 26.19 -22.04
CA PHE A 469 -14.29 26.65 -22.41
C PHE A 469 -13.40 25.47 -22.83
N TRP A 470 -13.47 24.36 -22.08
CA TRP A 470 -12.74 23.15 -22.44
C TRP A 470 -13.28 22.52 -23.73
N LEU A 471 -14.59 22.48 -23.92
CA LEU A 471 -15.22 21.95 -25.14
C LEU A 471 -14.94 22.83 -26.37
N GLY A 472 -14.95 24.15 -26.21
CA GLY A 472 -14.69 25.11 -27.28
C GLY A 472 -13.24 25.10 -27.77
N GLU A 473 -12.27 24.86 -26.87
CA GLU A 473 -10.84 24.82 -27.21
C GLU A 473 -10.46 23.43 -27.78
N GLN A 474 -10.44 23.29 -29.11
CA GLN A 474 -10.42 22.02 -29.83
C GLN A 474 -9.04 21.55 -30.29
N GLU A 475 -7.95 22.16 -29.81
CA GLU A 475 -6.56 21.73 -30.11
C GLU A 475 -6.31 20.23 -29.85
N ARG A 476 -7.00 19.64 -28.86
CA ARG A 476 -6.95 18.21 -28.51
C ARG A 476 -8.35 17.65 -28.42
N ASP A 477 -8.48 16.37 -28.74
CA ASP A 477 -9.74 15.61 -28.68
C ASP A 477 -10.89 16.28 -29.48
N LYS A 478 -10.54 16.94 -30.59
CA LYS A 478 -11.44 17.74 -31.41
C LYS A 478 -12.77 17.05 -31.71
N GLU A 479 -12.71 15.84 -32.26
CA GLU A 479 -13.92 15.09 -32.67
C GLU A 479 -14.79 14.69 -31.47
N LEU A 480 -14.18 14.40 -30.31
CA LEU A 480 -14.90 14.14 -29.07
C LEU A 480 -15.64 15.39 -28.61
N LYS A 481 -14.92 16.51 -28.49
CA LYS A 481 -15.48 17.79 -28.03
C LYS A 481 -16.59 18.28 -28.98
N LYS A 482 -16.43 18.10 -30.29
CA LYS A 482 -17.48 18.38 -31.28
C LYS A 482 -18.71 17.52 -31.05
N ALA A 483 -18.58 16.24 -30.74
CA ALA A 483 -19.74 15.39 -30.45
C ALA A 483 -20.54 15.88 -29.23
N TYR A 484 -19.87 16.37 -28.17
CA TYR A 484 -20.56 16.98 -27.02
C TYR A 484 -21.32 18.25 -27.42
N LEU A 485 -20.67 19.16 -28.14
CA LEU A 485 -21.28 20.43 -28.57
C LEU A 485 -22.44 20.20 -29.56
N GLU A 486 -22.33 19.20 -30.44
CA GLU A 486 -23.38 18.84 -31.39
C GLU A 486 -24.64 18.33 -30.68
N GLU A 487 -24.52 17.48 -29.66
CA GLU A 487 -25.67 16.99 -28.89
C GLU A 487 -26.40 18.13 -28.16
N LEU A 488 -25.63 19.05 -27.56
CA LEU A 488 -26.19 20.25 -26.92
C LEU A 488 -26.90 21.16 -27.93
N ASN A 489 -26.27 21.40 -29.08
CA ASN A 489 -26.84 22.23 -30.13
C ASN A 489 -28.07 21.58 -30.77
N GLN A 490 -28.06 20.27 -30.98
CA GLN A 490 -29.19 19.51 -31.50
C GLN A 490 -30.38 19.58 -30.55
N TYR A 491 -30.15 19.44 -29.24
CA TYR A 491 -31.19 19.60 -28.23
C TYR A 491 -31.85 20.96 -28.33
N LEU A 492 -31.07 22.05 -28.34
CA LEU A 492 -31.60 23.41 -28.43
C LEU A 492 -32.40 23.63 -29.71
N ASN A 493 -31.93 23.12 -30.84
CA ASN A 493 -32.61 23.23 -32.14
C ASN A 493 -33.95 22.49 -32.17
N LEU A 494 -34.01 21.28 -31.60
CA LEU A 494 -35.17 20.42 -31.77
C LEU A 494 -36.24 20.59 -30.69
N THR A 495 -35.89 21.25 -29.58
CA THR A 495 -36.80 21.49 -28.44
C THR A 495 -37.43 22.87 -28.43
N SER A 496 -37.05 23.76 -29.36
CA SER A 496 -37.54 25.15 -29.40
C SER A 496 -39.07 25.29 -29.55
N ASP A 497 -39.75 24.27 -30.04
CA ASP A 497 -41.21 24.19 -30.24
C ASP A 497 -41.90 23.21 -29.28
N ILE A 498 -41.15 22.62 -28.34
CA ILE A 498 -41.68 21.71 -27.32
C ILE A 498 -42.04 22.53 -26.08
N VAL A 499 -43.17 22.21 -25.45
CA VAL A 499 -43.63 22.90 -24.23
C VAL A 499 -42.70 22.56 -23.07
N ASN A 500 -42.20 23.59 -22.38
CA ASN A 500 -41.57 23.50 -21.06
C ASN A 500 -42.54 24.04 -19.99
N GLU A 501 -42.93 23.22 -19.02
CA GLU A 501 -43.92 23.60 -18.00
C GLU A 501 -43.31 24.32 -16.78
N GLU A 502 -42.02 24.18 -16.53
CA GLU A 502 -41.32 24.87 -15.44
C GLU A 502 -40.95 26.31 -15.83
N CYS A 503 -40.60 26.55 -17.09
CA CYS A 503 -40.18 27.86 -17.59
C CYS A 503 -40.85 28.21 -18.93
N SER A 504 -41.68 29.27 -18.92
CA SER A 504 -42.39 29.75 -20.11
C SER A 504 -41.51 30.39 -21.19
N GLU A 505 -40.25 30.72 -20.84
CA GLU A 505 -39.22 31.14 -21.80
C GLU A 505 -38.28 29.94 -22.04
N ASN A 506 -38.63 29.11 -23.04
CA ASN A 506 -37.95 27.89 -23.48
C ASN A 506 -36.47 27.79 -23.09
N ASN A 507 -36.17 26.87 -22.16
CA ASN A 507 -34.86 26.34 -21.78
C ASN A 507 -33.97 27.20 -20.86
N ARG A 508 -34.43 28.32 -20.28
CA ARG A 508 -33.57 29.20 -19.44
C ARG A 508 -32.92 28.51 -18.22
N SER A 509 -33.58 27.51 -17.61
CA SER A 509 -33.03 26.69 -16.51
C SER A 509 -31.82 25.87 -16.98
N LEU A 510 -31.95 25.15 -18.09
CA LEU A 510 -30.88 24.39 -18.75
C LEU A 510 -29.72 25.30 -19.18
N ILE A 511 -30.02 26.47 -19.75
CA ILE A 511 -29.02 27.43 -20.25
C ILE A 511 -28.12 27.92 -19.11
N ASN A 512 -28.69 28.20 -17.95
CA ASN A 512 -27.92 28.62 -16.77
C ASN A 512 -26.99 27.50 -16.28
N ASN A 513 -27.43 26.25 -16.36
CA ASN A 513 -26.66 25.09 -15.89
C ASN A 513 -25.59 24.62 -16.89
N LEU A 514 -25.73 24.90 -18.20
CA LEU A 514 -24.69 24.60 -19.20
C LEU A 514 -23.41 25.41 -18.98
N SER A 515 -23.53 26.55 -18.31
CA SER A 515 -22.38 27.39 -17.98
C SER A 515 -21.78 27.07 -16.61
N ASP A 516 -22.52 26.38 -15.73
CA ASP A 516 -22.09 25.95 -14.40
C ASP A 516 -21.52 24.53 -14.40
N GLU A 517 -20.30 24.38 -13.91
CA GLU A 517 -19.63 23.09 -13.85
C GLU A 517 -20.34 22.09 -12.94
N SER A 518 -20.93 22.54 -11.83
CA SER A 518 -21.51 21.65 -10.83
C SER A 518 -22.74 20.90 -11.36
N GLY A 519 -23.51 21.55 -12.25
CA GLY A 519 -24.70 21.02 -12.92
C GLY A 519 -24.48 20.51 -14.35
N PHE A 520 -23.40 20.90 -15.03
CA PHE A 520 -23.19 20.61 -16.45
C PHE A 520 -23.36 19.12 -16.82
N PHE A 521 -22.74 18.22 -16.07
CA PHE A 521 -22.77 16.79 -16.40
C PHE A 521 -24.08 16.10 -16.06
N ASP A 522 -24.84 16.61 -15.08
CA ASP A 522 -26.20 16.12 -14.81
C ASP A 522 -27.10 16.52 -16.00
N VAL A 523 -27.04 17.79 -16.40
CA VAL A 523 -27.77 18.33 -17.55
C VAL A 523 -27.38 17.67 -18.88
N PHE A 524 -26.09 17.38 -19.09
CA PHE A 524 -25.66 16.72 -20.32
C PHE A 524 -26.24 15.31 -20.44
N SER A 525 -26.35 14.57 -19.33
CA SER A 525 -26.97 13.24 -19.32
C SER A 525 -28.47 13.31 -19.59
N GLU A 526 -29.16 14.33 -19.07
CA GLU A 526 -30.56 14.65 -19.41
C GLU A 526 -30.70 14.95 -20.90
N VAL A 527 -29.88 15.84 -21.46
CA VAL A 527 -29.87 16.22 -22.88
C VAL A 527 -29.72 15.02 -23.79
N LEU A 528 -28.71 14.17 -23.51
CA LEU A 528 -28.48 12.96 -24.31
C LEU A 528 -29.67 12.01 -24.31
N PHE A 529 -30.30 11.84 -23.16
CA PHE A 529 -31.47 10.99 -23.03
C PHE A 529 -32.67 11.58 -23.78
N ILE A 530 -32.94 12.87 -23.60
CA ILE A 530 -34.06 13.58 -24.24
C ILE A 530 -33.90 13.59 -25.77
N ASN A 531 -32.69 13.79 -26.30
CA ASN A 531 -32.41 13.78 -27.74
C ASN A 531 -32.88 12.49 -28.43
N LYS A 532 -32.91 11.35 -27.74
CA LYS A 532 -33.42 10.08 -28.30
C LYS A 532 -34.93 10.12 -28.59
N PHE A 533 -35.69 10.90 -27.84
CA PHE A 533 -37.13 11.06 -28.05
C PHE A 533 -37.46 12.24 -28.96
N VAL A 534 -36.73 13.35 -28.84
CA VAL A 534 -37.04 14.58 -29.56
C VAL A 534 -36.90 14.42 -31.08
N VAL A 535 -35.96 13.60 -31.55
CA VAL A 535 -35.87 13.26 -32.99
C VAL A 535 -37.09 12.51 -33.52
N LEU A 536 -37.94 11.98 -32.63
CA LEU A 536 -39.19 11.29 -32.93
C LEU A 536 -40.42 12.11 -32.54
N LYS A 537 -40.31 13.44 -32.37
CA LYS A 537 -41.44 14.31 -31.97
C LYS A 537 -42.66 14.27 -32.90
N SER A 538 -42.51 13.80 -34.14
CA SER A 538 -43.64 13.55 -35.04
C SER A 538 -44.48 12.33 -34.65
N LYS A 539 -43.97 11.46 -33.77
CA LYS A 539 -44.62 10.22 -33.30
C LYS A 539 -45.12 10.30 -31.86
N TYR A 540 -44.53 11.17 -31.04
CA TYR A 540 -44.84 11.30 -29.62
C TYR A 540 -45.11 12.75 -29.24
N SER A 541 -46.05 12.95 -28.31
CA SER A 541 -46.20 14.26 -27.66
C SER A 541 -45.19 14.35 -26.52
N LEU A 542 -44.38 15.41 -26.52
CA LEU A 542 -43.29 15.59 -25.57
C LEU A 542 -43.54 16.85 -24.74
N VAL A 543 -43.20 16.79 -23.46
CA VAL A 543 -43.16 17.96 -22.56
C VAL A 543 -41.86 17.88 -21.78
N ILE A 544 -41.11 18.98 -21.74
CA ILE A 544 -39.85 19.12 -20.99
C ILE A 544 -40.17 19.72 -19.63
N GLU A 545 -39.46 19.28 -18.60
CA GLU A 545 -39.72 19.68 -17.20
C GLU A 545 -41.24 19.65 -16.85
N PRO A 546 -41.99 18.57 -17.20
CA PRO A 546 -43.43 18.47 -16.91
C PRO A 546 -43.73 18.46 -15.42
N LYS A 547 -44.86 19.05 -15.04
CA LYS A 547 -45.33 19.05 -13.66
C LYS A 547 -45.77 17.64 -13.27
N ILE A 548 -45.23 17.16 -12.15
CA ILE A 548 -45.66 15.88 -11.58
C ILE A 548 -47.10 16.05 -11.05
N PRO A 549 -48.04 15.15 -11.40
CA PRO A 549 -49.43 15.25 -10.96
C PRO A 549 -49.57 15.42 -9.45
N ASN A 550 -50.43 16.36 -9.03
CA ASN A 550 -50.68 16.74 -7.63
C ASN A 550 -49.45 17.21 -6.82
N LYS A 551 -48.28 17.41 -7.46
CA LYS A 551 -47.05 17.92 -6.85
C LYS A 551 -46.71 19.32 -7.35
N ARG A 552 -45.85 19.99 -6.58
CA ARG A 552 -45.22 21.26 -6.97
C ARG A 552 -43.91 21.07 -7.73
N GLY A 553 -43.38 19.84 -7.77
CA GLY A 553 -42.13 19.52 -8.46
C GLY A 553 -42.36 19.07 -9.90
N TYR A 554 -41.28 19.07 -10.66
CA TYR A 554 -41.21 18.67 -12.05
C TYR A 554 -40.37 17.38 -12.18
N SER A 555 -40.52 16.69 -13.30
CA SER A 555 -39.59 15.64 -13.75
C SER A 555 -38.93 16.08 -15.04
N ASP A 556 -37.84 15.46 -15.48
CA ASP A 556 -37.08 15.99 -16.62
C ASP A 556 -37.80 15.87 -17.97
N LEU A 557 -38.54 14.77 -18.21
CA LEU A 557 -39.22 14.53 -19.49
C LEU A 557 -40.55 13.78 -19.31
N LEU A 558 -41.58 14.23 -20.04
CA LEU A 558 -42.80 13.48 -20.29
C LEU A 558 -42.88 13.10 -21.76
N VAL A 559 -43.01 11.81 -22.02
CA VAL A 559 -43.32 11.26 -23.34
C VAL A 559 -44.73 10.69 -23.30
N GLN A 560 -45.60 11.11 -24.21
CA GLN A 560 -46.94 10.55 -24.35
C GLN A 560 -47.05 9.77 -25.66
N ASN A 561 -47.39 8.48 -25.52
CA ASN A 561 -47.73 7.58 -26.61
C ASN A 561 -49.21 7.20 -26.50
N LYS A 562 -50.03 7.62 -27.48
CA LYS A 562 -51.49 7.42 -27.46
C LYS A 562 -52.14 7.97 -26.17
N GLN A 563 -52.57 7.08 -25.27
CA GLN A 563 -53.26 7.38 -24.01
C GLN A 563 -52.37 7.24 -22.76
N ARG A 564 -51.10 6.84 -22.91
CA ARG A 564 -50.22 6.59 -21.76
C ARG A 564 -49.11 7.63 -21.67
N LYS A 565 -48.84 8.08 -20.44
CA LYS A 565 -47.83 9.08 -20.10
C LYS A 565 -46.64 8.42 -19.41
N PHE A 566 -45.44 8.71 -19.89
CA PHE A 566 -44.18 8.22 -19.36
C PHE A 566 -43.38 9.40 -18.81
N PHE A 567 -43.23 9.46 -17.49
CA PHE A 567 -42.40 10.45 -16.81
C PHE A 567 -41.02 9.87 -16.56
N PHE A 568 -39.98 10.61 -16.92
CA PHE A 568 -38.58 10.24 -16.74
C PHE A 568 -37.87 11.25 -15.85
N GLU A 569 -37.08 10.71 -14.93
CA GLU A 569 -36.17 11.48 -14.09
C GLU A 569 -34.75 10.93 -14.26
N VAL A 570 -33.86 11.70 -14.88
CA VAL A 570 -32.50 11.34 -15.20
C VAL A 570 -31.56 11.73 -14.08
N LYS A 571 -30.60 10.86 -13.78
CA LYS A 571 -29.55 11.12 -12.81
C LYS A 571 -28.20 10.64 -13.30
N ASN A 572 -27.23 11.55 -13.33
CA ASN A 572 -25.83 11.18 -13.49
C ASN A 572 -25.27 10.61 -12.17
N SER A 573 -24.75 9.39 -12.25
CA SER A 573 -24.12 8.73 -11.12
C SER A 573 -22.61 9.01 -11.11
N LYS A 574 -22.20 9.93 -10.23
CA LYS A 574 -20.78 10.21 -9.95
C LYS A 574 -20.08 8.95 -9.37
N THR A 575 -18.75 8.89 -9.35
CA THR A 575 -18.00 7.77 -8.75
C THR A 575 -18.19 7.68 -7.22
N ASP A 576 -18.02 6.50 -6.62
CA ASP A 576 -17.98 6.37 -5.15
C ASP A 576 -16.70 7.00 -4.62
N ARG A 577 -16.86 7.89 -3.65
CA ARG A 577 -15.76 8.63 -3.03
C ARG A 577 -14.81 7.73 -2.27
N ASN A 578 -15.30 6.71 -1.59
CA ASN A 578 -14.44 5.78 -0.87
C ASN A 578 -13.51 5.07 -1.85
N LEU A 579 -13.98 4.74 -3.06
CA LEU A 579 -13.16 4.15 -4.12
C LEU A 579 -12.20 5.15 -4.77
N SER A 580 -12.55 6.44 -4.83
CA SER A 580 -11.62 7.48 -5.31
C SER A 580 -10.47 7.77 -4.34
N LEU A 581 -10.66 7.46 -3.05
CA LEU A 581 -9.71 7.76 -1.98
C LEU A 581 -8.94 6.52 -1.46
N ASP A 582 -9.50 5.31 -1.57
CA ASP A 582 -8.85 4.05 -1.21
C ASP A 582 -8.33 3.28 -2.43
N ASN A 583 -7.01 3.05 -2.46
CA ASN A 583 -6.38 1.97 -3.27
C ASN A 583 -6.54 0.58 -2.61
N GLY A 584 -7.60 0.37 -1.83
CA GLY A 584 -7.86 -0.85 -1.07
C GLY A 584 -9.34 -0.99 -0.77
N ALA A 585 -10.08 -1.57 -1.73
CA ALA A 585 -11.53 -1.67 -1.75
C ALA A 585 -12.15 -2.16 -0.41
N VAL A 586 -12.83 -1.24 0.29
CA VAL A 586 -13.75 -1.56 1.38
C VAL A 586 -15.18 -1.29 0.91
N LEU A 587 -15.96 -2.37 0.78
CA LEU A 587 -17.43 -2.45 0.67
C LEU A 587 -18.12 -1.25 0.01
N ILE A 588 -18.27 -1.32 -1.32
CA ILE A 588 -19.05 -0.37 -2.14
C ILE A 588 -20.50 -0.38 -1.63
N LYS A 589 -20.97 0.75 -1.09
CA LYS A 589 -22.39 0.88 -0.67
C LYS A 589 -23.28 0.86 -1.91
N ASN A 590 -24.45 0.22 -1.82
CA ASN A 590 -25.40 0.19 -2.94
C ASN A 590 -25.99 1.58 -3.22
N ARG A 591 -25.41 2.28 -4.21
CA ARG A 591 -25.80 3.65 -4.59
C ARG A 591 -27.15 3.69 -5.31
N VAL A 592 -27.52 2.62 -5.99
CA VAL A 592 -28.80 2.48 -6.69
C VAL A 592 -29.96 2.67 -5.70
N ASP A 593 -29.84 2.06 -4.52
CA ASP A 593 -30.83 2.15 -3.43
C ASP A 593 -31.09 3.59 -2.99
N LYS A 594 -30.03 4.38 -2.83
CA LYS A 594 -30.13 5.79 -2.45
C LYS A 594 -30.84 6.60 -3.55
N ILE A 595 -30.45 6.41 -4.81
CA ILE A 595 -31.04 7.10 -5.96
C ILE A 595 -32.53 6.75 -6.08
N ILE A 596 -32.88 5.46 -6.01
CA ILE A 596 -34.28 4.99 -6.05
C ILE A 596 -35.08 5.62 -4.91
N LYS A 597 -34.55 5.64 -3.69
CA LYS A 597 -35.22 6.23 -2.53
C LYS A 597 -35.46 7.73 -2.67
N GLU A 598 -34.48 8.46 -3.18
CA GLU A 598 -34.56 9.91 -3.39
C GLU A 598 -35.54 10.26 -4.50
N LYS A 599 -35.39 9.65 -5.68
CA LYS A 599 -36.22 9.96 -6.85
C LYS A 599 -37.63 9.38 -6.75
N SER A 600 -37.84 8.25 -6.08
CA SER A 600 -39.19 7.78 -5.77
C SER A 600 -39.98 8.77 -4.90
N LYS A 601 -39.33 9.43 -3.93
CA LYS A 601 -39.98 10.46 -3.11
C LYS A 601 -40.37 11.69 -3.92
N GLN A 602 -39.60 12.02 -4.97
CA GLN A 602 -39.92 13.11 -5.89
C GLN A 602 -41.26 12.85 -6.58
N PHE A 603 -41.43 11.65 -7.16
CA PHE A 603 -42.67 11.23 -7.80
C PHE A 603 -43.85 11.01 -6.84
N PHE A 604 -43.58 10.53 -5.62
CA PHE A 604 -44.64 10.12 -4.71
C PHE A 604 -45.48 11.29 -4.19
N ASP A 605 -46.78 11.23 -4.47
CA ASP A 605 -47.85 12.01 -3.84
C ASP A 605 -49.02 11.07 -3.50
N GLU A 606 -49.67 11.27 -2.35
CA GLU A 606 -50.69 10.34 -1.85
C GLU A 606 -51.94 10.33 -2.74
N LYS A 607 -52.39 11.50 -3.21
CA LYS A 607 -53.54 11.60 -4.12
C LYS A 607 -53.19 10.99 -5.46
N THR A 608 -51.97 11.22 -5.93
CA THR A 608 -51.49 10.61 -7.18
C THR A 608 -51.45 9.09 -7.08
N PHE A 609 -50.95 8.56 -5.97
CA PHE A 609 -50.87 7.12 -5.77
C PHE A 609 -52.26 6.47 -5.72
N LYS A 610 -53.21 7.03 -4.96
CA LYS A 610 -54.60 6.52 -4.87
C LYS A 610 -55.33 6.51 -6.21
N GLU A 611 -55.20 7.58 -6.99
CA GLU A 611 -55.78 7.65 -8.34
C GLU A 611 -55.19 6.58 -9.30
N MET A 612 -53.94 6.14 -9.08
CA MET A 612 -53.37 5.01 -9.84
C MET A 612 -53.95 3.68 -9.36
N GLU A 613 -54.07 3.46 -8.04
CA GLU A 613 -54.68 2.24 -7.47
C GLU A 613 -56.15 2.09 -7.88
N ASP A 614 -56.89 3.19 -7.96
CA ASP A 614 -58.28 3.25 -8.44
C ASP A 614 -58.41 3.06 -9.97
N GLY A 615 -57.29 2.95 -10.70
CA GLY A 615 -57.27 2.84 -12.17
C GLY A 615 -57.66 4.13 -12.91
N LYS A 616 -57.78 5.27 -12.22
CA LYS A 616 -58.09 6.58 -12.83
C LYS A 616 -56.90 7.17 -13.59
N ARG A 617 -55.67 6.72 -13.28
CA ARG A 617 -54.43 7.11 -13.96
C ARG A 617 -53.57 5.89 -14.31
N THR A 618 -53.07 5.86 -15.54
CA THR A 618 -52.21 4.78 -16.07
C THR A 618 -50.77 5.21 -16.33
N ASP A 619 -50.38 6.40 -15.83
CA ASP A 619 -49.04 6.98 -15.99
C ASP A 619 -47.95 6.05 -15.44
N LEU A 620 -46.79 6.11 -16.08
CA LEU A 620 -45.59 5.35 -15.77
C LEU A 620 -44.48 6.28 -15.34
N TYR A 621 -43.77 5.94 -14.25
CA TYR A 621 -42.68 6.74 -13.70
C TYR A 621 -41.37 5.95 -13.75
N PHE A 622 -40.40 6.43 -14.52
CA PHE A 622 -39.09 5.81 -14.67
C PHE A 622 -38.00 6.67 -14.05
N ILE A 623 -37.09 6.01 -13.33
CA ILE A 623 -35.82 6.61 -12.91
C ILE A 623 -34.77 6.21 -13.93
N VAL A 624 -34.05 7.16 -14.49
CA VAL A 624 -33.00 6.94 -15.48
C VAL A 624 -31.64 7.22 -14.84
N ILE A 625 -30.70 6.28 -14.93
CA ILE A 625 -29.35 6.40 -14.36
C ILE A 625 -28.32 6.36 -15.49
N ASP A 626 -27.57 7.44 -15.63
CA ASP A 626 -26.32 7.44 -16.39
C ASP A 626 -25.22 6.83 -15.52
N ALA A 627 -24.73 5.65 -15.92
CA ALA A 627 -23.81 4.80 -15.18
C ALA A 627 -22.34 4.94 -15.60
N ASP A 628 -21.99 5.87 -16.49
CA ASP A 628 -20.63 6.00 -17.06
C ASP A 628 -19.52 6.13 -16.01
N ASN A 629 -19.78 6.94 -14.99
CA ASN A 629 -18.79 7.31 -14.00
C ASN A 629 -19.00 6.58 -12.67
N SER A 630 -19.82 5.54 -12.63
CA SER A 630 -20.20 4.87 -11.39
C SER A 630 -19.74 3.42 -11.33
N THR A 631 -19.61 2.92 -10.09
CA THR A 631 -19.46 1.50 -9.81
C THR A 631 -20.80 0.78 -9.73
N ILE A 632 -21.87 1.37 -10.28
CA ILE A 632 -23.17 0.71 -10.39
C ILE A 632 -23.05 -0.33 -11.49
N ASP A 633 -23.18 -1.60 -11.11
CA ASP A 633 -23.30 -2.72 -12.04
C ASP A 633 -24.76 -3.22 -12.12
N GLU A 634 -25.01 -4.08 -13.10
CA GLU A 634 -26.33 -4.65 -13.38
C GLU A 634 -26.86 -5.50 -12.20
N TYR A 635 -25.97 -6.11 -11.41
CA TYR A 635 -26.34 -6.91 -10.25
C TYR A 635 -26.83 -6.03 -9.10
N MET A 636 -26.20 -4.89 -8.86
CA MET A 636 -26.66 -3.91 -7.87
C MET A 636 -28.06 -3.40 -8.20
N ILE A 637 -28.33 -3.11 -9.48
CA ILE A 637 -29.66 -2.70 -9.93
C ILE A 637 -30.67 -3.84 -9.77
N ALA A 638 -30.32 -5.06 -10.20
CA ALA A 638 -31.18 -6.23 -10.04
C ALA A 638 -31.50 -6.51 -8.56
N ASN A 639 -30.53 -6.37 -7.67
CA ASN A 639 -30.73 -6.55 -6.23
C ASN A 639 -31.71 -5.52 -5.65
N SER A 640 -31.68 -4.26 -6.10
CA SER A 640 -32.62 -3.23 -5.63
C SER A 640 -34.09 -3.52 -6.00
N PHE A 641 -34.33 -4.23 -7.11
CA PHE A 641 -35.68 -4.55 -7.60
C PHE A 641 -36.17 -5.96 -7.25
N PHE A 642 -35.28 -6.94 -7.15
CA PHE A 642 -35.64 -8.34 -6.95
C PHE A 642 -35.13 -8.93 -5.63
N GLY A 643 -34.33 -8.18 -4.86
CA GLY A 643 -33.69 -8.63 -3.64
C GLY A 643 -32.30 -9.21 -3.87
N SER A 644 -31.48 -9.26 -2.83
CA SER A 644 -30.11 -9.79 -2.90
C SER A 644 -30.11 -11.30 -3.16
N LEU A 645 -29.18 -11.79 -3.97
CA LEU A 645 -29.01 -13.24 -4.19
C LEU A 645 -28.38 -13.89 -2.95
N ALA A 646 -28.96 -14.99 -2.50
CA ALA A 646 -28.46 -15.81 -1.40
C ALA A 646 -28.52 -17.30 -1.74
N TYR A 647 -27.59 -18.07 -1.19
CA TYR A 647 -27.69 -19.52 -1.21
C TYR A 647 -28.48 -20.00 0.01
N GLN A 648 -29.60 -20.69 -0.24
CA GLN A 648 -30.38 -21.34 0.79
C GLN A 648 -30.15 -22.84 0.72
N PHE A 649 -29.84 -23.43 1.87
CA PHE A 649 -29.81 -24.88 2.05
C PHE A 649 -30.58 -25.25 3.31
N TYR A 650 -31.28 -26.37 3.25
CA TYR A 650 -32.05 -26.89 4.37
C TYR A 650 -31.21 -27.97 5.06
N ARG A 651 -31.01 -27.84 6.36
CA ARG A 651 -30.33 -28.85 7.17
C ARG A 651 -31.37 -29.66 7.93
N ASN A 652 -31.33 -30.97 7.79
CA ASN A 652 -32.14 -31.88 8.58
C ASN A 652 -31.58 -31.90 10.02
N ASN A 653 -32.32 -31.32 10.97
CA ASN A 653 -31.88 -31.21 12.37
C ASN A 653 -31.68 -32.56 13.07
N LYS A 654 -32.20 -33.68 12.53
CA LYS A 654 -32.05 -35.02 13.11
C LYS A 654 -30.88 -35.81 12.52
N THR A 655 -30.66 -35.73 11.20
CA THR A 655 -29.59 -36.51 10.53
C THR A 655 -28.33 -35.69 10.27
N GLY A 656 -28.41 -34.36 10.36
CA GLY A 656 -27.31 -33.44 10.05
C GLY A 656 -27.07 -33.22 8.56
N GLU A 657 -27.75 -33.96 7.69
CA GLU A 657 -27.65 -33.86 6.23
C GLU A 657 -28.18 -32.51 5.73
N THR A 658 -27.52 -31.95 4.73
CA THR A 658 -27.83 -30.64 4.15
C THR A 658 -28.25 -30.86 2.70
N THR A 659 -29.34 -30.22 2.27
CA THR A 659 -29.77 -30.25 0.87
C THR A 659 -28.74 -29.57 -0.03
N GLU A 660 -28.78 -29.85 -1.32
CA GLU A 660 -28.01 -29.06 -2.29
C GLU A 660 -28.38 -27.57 -2.18
N PRO A 661 -27.40 -26.67 -2.26
CA PRO A 661 -27.63 -25.23 -2.16
C PRO A 661 -28.47 -24.76 -3.34
N GLN A 662 -29.59 -24.11 -3.05
CA GLN A 662 -30.44 -23.46 -4.03
C GLN A 662 -30.18 -21.96 -4.02
N LEU A 663 -30.06 -21.35 -5.20
CA LEU A 663 -29.93 -19.91 -5.32
C LEU A 663 -31.33 -19.28 -5.20
N VAL A 664 -31.55 -18.46 -4.18
CA VAL A 664 -32.80 -17.75 -3.91
C VAL A 664 -32.55 -16.23 -3.85
N ARG A 665 -33.61 -15.44 -4.00
CA ARG A 665 -33.58 -13.99 -3.76
C ARG A 665 -34.11 -13.73 -2.34
N ASN A 666 -33.39 -12.93 -1.57
CA ASN A 666 -33.85 -12.45 -0.27
C ASN A 666 -35.04 -11.49 -0.45
N ASP A 667 -35.91 -11.40 0.56
CA ASP A 667 -37.04 -10.47 0.56
C ASP A 667 -36.64 -9.06 1.05
N ASP A 668 -35.54 -8.53 0.52
CA ASP A 668 -34.93 -7.25 0.90
C ASP A 668 -34.94 -6.21 -0.24
N ALA A 669 -35.75 -6.44 -1.28
CA ALA A 669 -35.90 -5.54 -2.42
C ALA A 669 -36.49 -4.17 -2.00
N ILE A 670 -35.74 -3.09 -2.21
CA ILE A 670 -36.21 -1.73 -1.90
C ILE A 670 -37.39 -1.29 -2.77
N ALA A 671 -37.46 -1.79 -4.01
CA ALA A 671 -38.56 -1.48 -4.92
C ALA A 671 -39.95 -1.88 -4.39
N LYS A 672 -40.02 -2.82 -3.44
CA LYS A 672 -41.25 -3.28 -2.78
C LYS A 672 -42.00 -2.14 -2.09
N ASP A 673 -41.26 -1.19 -1.52
CA ASP A 673 -41.79 0.00 -0.84
C ASP A 673 -41.88 1.23 -1.77
N LYS A 674 -41.68 1.05 -3.08
CA LYS A 674 -41.59 2.12 -4.08
C LYS A 674 -42.54 1.86 -5.25
N LYS A 675 -43.77 1.45 -4.93
CA LYS A 675 -44.80 1.01 -5.89
C LYS A 675 -45.22 2.06 -6.93
N ILE A 676 -44.86 3.34 -6.74
CA ILE A 676 -45.11 4.39 -7.74
C ILE A 676 -44.12 4.34 -8.91
N VAL A 677 -42.91 3.82 -8.68
CA VAL A 677 -41.84 3.74 -9.70
C VAL A 677 -42.10 2.50 -10.56
N SER A 678 -42.37 2.70 -11.85
CA SER A 678 -42.67 1.65 -12.83
C SER A 678 -41.43 0.86 -13.26
N GLY A 679 -40.25 1.44 -13.18
CA GLY A 679 -38.99 0.78 -13.49
C GLY A 679 -37.79 1.72 -13.43
N LEU A 680 -36.62 1.16 -13.72
CA LEU A 680 -35.37 1.87 -13.83
C LEU A 680 -34.77 1.65 -15.22
N ILE A 681 -34.27 2.71 -15.83
CA ILE A 681 -33.49 2.68 -17.06
C ILE A 681 -32.06 3.00 -16.68
N TYR A 682 -31.08 2.20 -17.06
CA TYR A 682 -29.68 2.57 -16.91
C TYR A 682 -29.01 2.60 -18.26
N PHE A 683 -28.04 3.49 -18.43
CA PHE A 683 -27.27 3.58 -19.66
C PHE A 683 -25.83 3.99 -19.41
N LYS A 684 -24.97 3.64 -20.37
CA LYS A 684 -23.62 4.16 -20.55
C LYS A 684 -23.52 4.79 -21.93
N LYS A 685 -22.72 5.83 -22.05
CA LYS A 685 -22.43 6.53 -23.30
C LYS A 685 -21.32 5.78 -24.01
N GLN A 686 -21.53 5.46 -25.28
CA GLN A 686 -20.50 4.93 -26.13
C GLN A 686 -20.33 5.84 -27.34
N LEU A 687 -19.08 6.17 -27.65
CA LEU A 687 -18.71 6.90 -28.85
C LEU A 687 -18.54 5.92 -30.00
N ILE A 688 -19.25 6.16 -31.09
CA ILE A 688 -19.09 5.41 -32.33
C ILE A 688 -18.73 6.36 -33.47
N ASN A 689 -17.97 5.88 -34.44
CA ASN A 689 -17.78 6.56 -35.71
C ASN A 689 -18.80 6.00 -36.71
N LYS A 690 -19.80 6.82 -37.06
CA LYS A 690 -20.84 6.49 -38.04
C LYS A 690 -20.75 7.49 -39.19
N ASP A 691 -20.48 6.98 -40.39
CA ASP A 691 -20.34 7.78 -41.62
C ASP A 691 -19.27 8.89 -41.53
N GLY A 692 -18.16 8.62 -40.82
CA GLY A 692 -17.07 9.58 -40.65
C GLY A 692 -17.32 10.65 -39.58
N LYS A 693 -18.42 10.54 -38.82
CA LYS A 693 -18.75 11.45 -37.71
C LYS A 693 -18.82 10.69 -36.39
N ILE A 694 -18.20 11.25 -35.35
CA ILE A 694 -18.30 10.72 -33.99
C ILE A 694 -19.67 11.10 -33.39
N LYS A 695 -20.37 10.12 -32.82
CA LYS A 695 -21.67 10.30 -32.17
C LYS A 695 -21.79 9.50 -30.88
N PHE A 696 -22.65 9.96 -29.97
CA PHE A 696 -23.02 9.22 -28.77
C PHE A 696 -24.19 8.27 -29.04
N ILE A 697 -23.96 6.98 -28.80
CA ILE A 697 -25.03 6.01 -28.58
C ILE A 697 -25.13 5.70 -27.10
N LEU A 698 -26.32 5.28 -26.68
CA LEU A 698 -26.56 4.81 -25.32
C LEU A 698 -26.59 3.28 -25.37
N VAL A 699 -25.93 2.65 -24.40
CA VAL A 699 -25.95 1.20 -24.21
C VAL A 699 -26.40 0.92 -22.80
N GLY A 700 -27.40 0.06 -22.62
CA GLY A 700 -27.94 -0.25 -21.31
C GLY A 700 -29.22 -1.07 -21.41
N ASP A 701 -30.00 -1.05 -20.34
CA ASP A 701 -31.25 -1.82 -20.27
C ASP A 701 -32.32 -1.16 -19.39
N ILE A 702 -33.53 -1.72 -19.45
CA ILE A 702 -34.71 -1.31 -18.68
C ILE A 702 -35.09 -2.44 -17.73
N ILE A 703 -35.08 -2.16 -16.42
CA ILE A 703 -35.52 -3.08 -15.38
C ILE A 703 -36.89 -2.64 -14.88
N VAL A 704 -37.91 -3.47 -15.12
CA VAL A 704 -39.28 -3.21 -14.69
C VAL A 704 -39.43 -3.49 -13.20
N ASN A 705 -40.15 -2.63 -12.49
CA ASN A 705 -40.48 -2.86 -11.09
C ASN A 705 -41.64 -3.87 -10.96
N PRO A 706 -41.41 -5.09 -10.43
CA PRO A 706 -42.47 -6.08 -10.29
C PRO A 706 -43.53 -5.68 -9.26
N TYR A 707 -43.24 -4.70 -8.40
CA TYR A 707 -44.14 -4.23 -7.34
C TYR A 707 -44.88 -2.93 -7.70
N ALA A 708 -44.68 -2.39 -8.91
CA ALA A 708 -45.34 -1.15 -9.30
C ALA A 708 -46.86 -1.32 -9.47
N VAL A 709 -47.63 -0.29 -9.10
CA VAL A 709 -49.08 -0.21 -9.34
C VAL A 709 -49.36 -0.19 -10.82
N ASN A 710 -48.65 0.67 -11.56
CA ASN A 710 -48.69 0.72 -13.02
C ASN A 710 -47.39 0.15 -13.58
N GLN A 711 -47.49 -0.99 -14.26
CA GLN A 711 -46.37 -1.64 -14.95
C GLN A 711 -46.41 -1.37 -16.46
N PRO A 712 -45.26 -1.15 -17.10
CA PRO A 712 -45.18 -1.09 -18.56
C PRO A 712 -45.48 -2.47 -19.16
N THR A 713 -46.07 -2.50 -20.36
CA THR A 713 -46.24 -3.75 -21.10
C THR A 713 -44.92 -4.19 -21.74
N LYS A 714 -44.83 -5.45 -22.18
CA LYS A 714 -43.64 -5.93 -22.89
C LYS A 714 -43.38 -5.14 -24.17
N GLU A 715 -44.43 -4.80 -24.91
CA GLU A 715 -44.34 -4.02 -26.14
C GLU A 715 -43.81 -2.61 -25.87
N GLU A 716 -44.25 -1.96 -24.79
CA GLU A 716 -43.77 -0.63 -24.40
C GLU A 716 -42.29 -0.67 -23.99
N VAL A 717 -41.86 -1.71 -23.27
CA VAL A 717 -40.45 -1.90 -22.91
C VAL A 717 -39.59 -2.10 -24.16
N GLU A 718 -40.00 -2.95 -25.09
CA GLU A 718 -39.27 -3.19 -26.35
C GLU A 718 -39.22 -1.92 -27.24
N GLU A 719 -40.31 -1.16 -27.28
CA GLU A 719 -40.34 0.13 -27.97
C GLU A 719 -39.35 1.12 -27.34
N LEU A 720 -39.34 1.26 -26.01
CA LEU A 720 -38.39 2.12 -25.30
C LEU A 720 -36.94 1.68 -25.53
N LYS A 721 -36.64 0.37 -25.46
CA LYS A 721 -35.29 -0.16 -25.77
C LYS A 721 -34.86 0.20 -27.18
N LYS A 722 -35.76 0.06 -28.16
CA LYS A 722 -35.47 0.42 -29.55
C LYS A 722 -35.19 1.91 -29.70
N ILE A 723 -35.94 2.78 -29.03
CA ILE A 723 -35.70 4.23 -29.09
C ILE A 723 -34.36 4.60 -28.45
N LEU A 724 -34.07 4.04 -27.27
CA LEU A 724 -32.94 4.45 -26.43
C LEU A 724 -31.61 3.85 -26.89
N PHE A 725 -31.61 2.58 -27.30
CA PHE A 725 -30.39 1.79 -27.47
C PHE A 725 -30.12 1.31 -28.91
N SER A 726 -30.93 1.70 -29.89
CA SER A 726 -30.61 1.42 -31.30
C SER A 726 -29.60 2.42 -31.88
N ALA A 727 -28.64 1.93 -32.67
CA ALA A 727 -27.48 2.68 -33.15
C ALA A 727 -27.70 3.45 -34.47
#